data_AF-A0A9P1FTB0-F1
#
_entry.id   AF-A0A9P1FTB0-F1
#
_cell.length_a   1.000
_cell.length_b   1.000
_cell.length_c   1.000
_cell.angle_alpha   90.00
_cell.angle_beta   90.00
_cell.angle_gamma   90.00
#
_symmetry.space_group_name_H-M   'P 1'
#
loop_
_entity.id
_entity.type
_entity.pdbx_description
1 polymer ?
#
loop_
_entity_poly.entity_id
_entity_poly.type
_entity_poly.pdbx_seq_one_letter_code
_entity_poly.pdbx_strand_id
1 'polypeptide(L)'
;MEELHDMHPQECMDSFGEGVGISAVRVAVSPLLVGTFSWSEFFFLGTLDKCFDVPGWTHVCDLWCAGLARLGPLRLTELMVPSPRGSFLRALLFIPWAAGRIHTCALPWPFTPNRDIPPSPVWLPLMIGRHQRRRLTGFLNQQAPPPETTWDPLLPWRNRPWVRLRRRHPHLREVGRQRWCGWPLRGIRIGEAQNPGPPMPGTPLGGDRPPRERSPRAPGQGRVFCPVPICPCSDPNRARGWASWTTMRNHIDAHLAGSLQGDVPTAWLHSQNRTRCLVCGLSVSQTHGVHPTCRPAARAAAVDPAQPMDTDALQLPSLVAIQAAKTATLRHIPVAARHSWSQVLTRALAAVAHSNDDTAWRELLMLPKCVLCAPARGGRQHRKAAAAYTLDRLQQWQEGERLSLWDSRSQIRESRGSTPSKEQRQTLATSLAREGFDRKACAALLSTGLCAPTADTAAALRALHPDQPAPTVAAINDLPLAPELAPDLVCRCLRAFPRETAPGACGLRILHLKEACVAGSSEAFLTQLTAVLNLLAQGRAPDFVAPVLAGASLVALPKPNGGVRPIAVGEILRRLTGKCLMSLVREDARSYFWPAQVGVAVPGGAEKVVHTVRAWHRRQQCSSHKVALKLDFTNAFNTVNRAAVLTAVSEHFPALSRWATWCYQRPTRLQFAEWVVESSAGVQQGDPLGPLLFAVAIQPLARDLCNAGLDIAVHYLDDGILAGDVAAVSRALRLVEARAATMGLTLNLAKCELVAAGSTDIAALHCHFPDSLLRDAEGSNKVQRDFELLGAAVGDAAFVRAHTAERAAKAGDLLDSLGELEDPQVALRLLRACAGFARMLHSMRCNPVTAQTMALDMFDGMLRRSFGDFTGLHLTAAQWQQASLGLAHGGLGLRSTSQHAAAAFLASWASTLTSAAELDATFSLDEAKACPDVLAALAAFNAQLPASQAISLDTALGHKQKALSQMIDLAAWETQLAHSTITGRATLLAEASVGGRAFLNAVPSGRTQMEPAAFLSELRVRLQVPDAASDTWCPLCDAVLDHNSHHAGMCVAGGERTQRHHAVRDLVHTWCQRAGLRPEREKLGLLLPTGPEDMNNSQARRPADVYLPAFAGSPTAFDFAITAPQRQETLAQASVRTAAAAEAYARHKELHLHTAQACEQQGVKFVPLVAECTGTWDPSALKVLKHVAHAAAAKTGEEPAVCYNQLLQELGTTIRSFRARAALRRRFEAS
;
A
#
# COMPACT_ATOMS: atom_id res chain seq x y z
N MET A 1 24.26 -51.08 -29.90
CA MET A 1 24.77 -51.92 -31.00
C MET A 1 26.01 -51.26 -31.52
N GLU A 2 26.96 -52.09 -31.94
CA GLU A 2 28.39 -51.86 -31.87
C GLU A 2 28.95 -50.86 -32.90
N GLU A 3 30.22 -50.54 -32.66
CA GLU A 3 31.13 -49.68 -33.41
C GLU A 3 31.50 -50.25 -34.80
N LEU A 4 32.22 -49.47 -35.61
CA LEU A 4 33.37 -49.93 -36.40
C LEU A 4 34.17 -48.74 -37.01
N HIS A 5 35.44 -48.61 -36.57
CA HIS A 5 36.71 -48.37 -37.31
C HIS A 5 36.73 -47.87 -38.78
N ASP A 6 37.74 -47.15 -39.30
CA ASP A 6 38.98 -46.57 -38.69
C ASP A 6 39.73 -45.52 -39.55
N MET A 7 40.62 -44.74 -38.89
CA MET A 7 41.93 -44.15 -39.29
C MET A 7 42.17 -43.38 -40.64
N HIS A 8 42.40 -42.05 -40.53
CA HIS A 8 43.68 -41.28 -40.70
C HIS A 8 44.79 -41.63 -41.74
N PRO A 9 45.77 -40.73 -42.06
CA PRO A 9 45.90 -39.26 -41.83
C PRO A 9 46.49 -38.42 -43.02
N GLN A 10 46.74 -37.10 -42.77
CA GLN A 10 47.58 -36.13 -43.54
C GLN A 10 47.13 -35.76 -44.98
N GLU A 11 47.07 -34.50 -45.43
CA GLU A 11 47.31 -33.14 -44.85
C GLU A 11 46.72 -32.08 -45.85
N CYS A 12 46.66 -30.75 -45.67
CA CYS A 12 47.13 -29.78 -44.66
C CYS A 12 46.22 -28.51 -44.62
N MET A 13 46.77 -27.35 -44.23
CA MET A 13 46.24 -25.96 -44.21
C MET A 13 45.73 -25.43 -45.58
N ASP A 14 44.82 -24.44 -45.71
CA ASP A 14 44.03 -23.62 -44.77
C ASP A 14 42.73 -23.11 -45.45
N SER A 15 41.60 -22.91 -44.74
CA SER A 15 40.41 -22.22 -45.30
C SER A 15 39.26 -21.88 -44.33
N PHE A 16 38.89 -20.58 -44.28
CA PHE A 16 37.62 -19.94 -43.86
C PHE A 16 37.02 -20.20 -42.45
N GLY A 17 36.51 -19.18 -41.73
CA GLY A 17 36.50 -17.75 -42.05
C GLY A 17 35.71 -16.86 -41.08
N GLU A 18 35.94 -15.55 -41.15
CA GLU A 18 35.18 -14.46 -40.49
C GLU A 18 34.06 -13.95 -41.44
N GLY A 19 33.02 -13.21 -41.04
CA GLY A 19 32.58 -12.71 -39.73
C GLY A 19 31.44 -11.68 -39.91
N VAL A 20 30.69 -11.33 -38.83
CA VAL A 20 29.55 -10.37 -38.79
C VAL A 20 28.29 -10.82 -39.58
N GLY A 21 27.04 -10.71 -39.11
CA GLY A 21 26.46 -10.28 -37.82
C GLY A 21 25.31 -9.26 -37.99
N ILE A 22 24.08 -9.54 -37.50
CA ILE A 22 23.00 -8.51 -37.44
C ILE A 22 21.82 -8.81 -36.46
N SER A 23 21.36 -7.74 -35.81
CA SER A 23 20.02 -7.46 -35.20
C SER A 23 19.28 -8.48 -34.32
N ALA A 24 19.13 -8.13 -33.02
CA ALA A 24 18.19 -8.76 -32.10
C ALA A 24 16.76 -8.15 -32.18
N VAL A 25 15.73 -9.01 -32.11
CA VAL A 25 14.32 -8.58 -31.97
C VAL A 25 14.01 -8.25 -30.50
N ARG A 26 13.99 -6.97 -30.14
CA ARG A 26 13.58 -6.51 -28.79
C ARG A 26 12.06 -6.64 -28.59
N VAL A 27 11.61 -7.76 -28.03
CA VAL A 27 10.24 -7.88 -27.49
C VAL A 27 10.18 -7.21 -26.11
N ALA A 28 9.54 -6.04 -26.03
CA ALA A 28 9.49 -5.23 -24.81
C ALA A 28 8.41 -5.73 -23.82
N VAL A 29 8.79 -6.62 -22.89
CA VAL A 29 7.95 -7.03 -21.75
C VAL A 29 8.52 -6.47 -20.45
N SER A 30 7.74 -5.65 -19.73
CA SER A 30 8.15 -5.02 -18.46
C SER A 30 8.00 -5.94 -17.24
N PRO A 31 9.05 -6.15 -16.42
CA PRO A 31 8.95 -6.88 -15.16
C PRO A 31 9.01 -5.95 -13.92
N LEU A 32 7.90 -5.82 -13.20
CA LEU A 32 7.82 -5.09 -11.93
C LEU A 32 7.91 -6.04 -10.71
N LEU A 33 9.06 -6.01 -10.01
CA LEU A 33 9.21 -6.29 -8.55
C LEU A 33 8.96 -7.77 -8.10
N VAL A 34 9.47 -8.34 -6.98
CA VAL A 34 10.11 -7.84 -5.73
C VAL A 34 10.94 -8.93 -4.98
N GLY A 35 11.69 -8.55 -3.92
CA GLY A 35 12.19 -9.39 -2.81
C GLY A 35 12.69 -8.56 -1.61
N THR A 36 12.76 -9.08 -0.35
CA THR A 36 13.15 -8.29 0.87
C THR A 36 13.81 -9.05 2.06
N PHE A 37 15.09 -8.76 2.35
CA PHE A 37 15.84 -8.60 3.64
C PHE A 37 15.55 -9.40 4.95
N SER A 38 16.62 -9.90 5.60
CA SER A 38 16.72 -10.16 7.07
C SER A 38 18.18 -10.43 7.55
N TRP A 39 18.84 -9.77 8.52
CA TRP A 39 18.63 -8.51 9.29
C TRP A 39 19.88 -8.22 10.19
N SER A 40 20.52 -7.03 10.17
CA SER A 40 21.49 -6.57 11.22
C SER A 40 21.75 -5.04 11.25
N GLU A 41 21.83 -4.38 10.09
CA GLU A 41 21.80 -2.91 9.92
C GLU A 41 20.34 -2.41 9.71
N PHE A 42 20.03 -1.14 10.02
CA PHE A 42 18.64 -0.62 10.03
C PHE A 42 18.33 0.44 8.96
N PHE A 43 17.16 0.30 8.30
CA PHE A 43 16.49 1.29 7.43
C PHE A 43 17.20 1.72 6.13
N PHE A 44 17.12 0.88 5.07
CA PHE A 44 16.27 1.17 3.91
C PHE A 44 16.06 -0.09 3.04
N LEU A 45 15.04 -0.06 2.18
CA LEU A 45 14.59 -1.19 1.32
C LEU A 45 14.07 -2.43 2.13
N GLY A 46 13.06 -3.17 1.70
CA GLY A 46 11.98 -2.84 0.78
C GLY A 46 10.63 -3.37 1.31
N THR A 47 9.52 -3.01 0.65
CA THR A 47 8.21 -3.61 0.90
C THR A 47 7.33 -3.62 -0.36
N LEU A 48 7.50 -4.64 -1.18
CA LEU A 48 6.40 -5.45 -1.70
C LEU A 48 6.90 -6.90 -1.44
N ASP A 49 6.14 -7.84 -0.89
CA ASP A 49 4.98 -8.48 -1.51
C ASP A 49 3.83 -8.56 -0.48
N LYS A 50 3.05 -7.47 -0.37
CA LYS A 50 1.82 -7.38 0.43
C LYS A 50 0.80 -6.55 -0.36
N CYS A 51 -0.39 -7.11 -0.56
CA CYS A 51 -1.33 -6.78 -1.64
C CYS A 51 -0.72 -7.11 -3.03
N PHE A 52 -1.32 -7.98 -3.85
CA PHE A 52 -2.70 -8.46 -3.88
C PHE A 52 -2.85 -9.95 -4.19
N ASP A 53 -3.86 -10.57 -3.58
CA ASP A 53 -4.68 -11.57 -4.27
C ASP A 53 -5.59 -10.81 -5.27
N VAL A 54 -5.34 -10.91 -6.58
CA VAL A 54 -6.32 -10.53 -7.62
C VAL A 54 -6.73 -11.77 -8.42
N PRO A 55 -7.90 -12.36 -8.16
CA PRO A 55 -8.45 -13.36 -9.06
C PRO A 55 -8.94 -12.68 -10.35
N GLY A 56 -8.51 -13.17 -11.52
CA GLY A 56 -9.04 -12.66 -12.79
C GLY A 56 -8.29 -12.98 -14.10
N TRP A 57 -7.09 -13.58 -14.09
CA TRP A 57 -6.30 -13.78 -15.33
C TRP A 57 -6.01 -15.23 -15.73
N THR A 58 -6.00 -16.21 -14.80
CA THR A 58 -5.73 -17.62 -15.12
C THR A 58 -6.72 -18.19 -16.13
N HIS A 59 -8.02 -18.03 -15.85
CA HIS A 59 -9.13 -18.60 -16.62
C HIS A 59 -9.21 -18.20 -18.12
N VAL A 60 -8.43 -17.20 -18.56
CA VAL A 60 -8.34 -16.78 -19.97
C VAL A 60 -7.14 -17.43 -20.67
N CYS A 61 -6.02 -17.64 -19.96
CA CYS A 61 -4.87 -18.36 -20.50
C CYS A 61 -5.19 -19.83 -20.74
N ASP A 62 -5.88 -20.49 -19.81
CA ASP A 62 -6.19 -21.93 -19.90
C ASP A 62 -7.03 -22.27 -21.16
N LEU A 63 -7.99 -21.40 -21.50
CA LEU A 63 -8.81 -21.52 -22.71
C LEU A 63 -8.03 -21.18 -24.00
N TRP A 64 -7.01 -20.33 -23.94
CA TRP A 64 -6.24 -19.94 -25.12
C TRP A 64 -5.15 -20.98 -25.44
N CYS A 65 -4.45 -21.50 -24.43
CA CYS A 65 -3.46 -22.56 -24.57
C CYS A 65 -4.08 -23.87 -25.07
N ALA A 66 -5.28 -24.23 -24.59
CA ALA A 66 -6.01 -25.40 -25.08
C ALA A 66 -6.44 -25.29 -26.56
N GLY A 67 -6.62 -24.07 -27.08
CA GLY A 67 -7.00 -23.83 -28.48
C GLY A 67 -5.84 -23.92 -29.48
N LEU A 68 -4.62 -23.58 -29.08
CA LEU A 68 -3.45 -23.52 -29.97
C LEU A 68 -2.80 -24.87 -30.25
N ALA A 69 -3.08 -25.90 -29.45
CA ALA A 69 -2.52 -27.26 -29.60
C ALA A 69 -3.14 -28.10 -30.75
N ARG A 70 -3.83 -27.48 -31.72
CA ARG A 70 -4.62 -28.18 -32.77
C ARG A 70 -4.31 -27.80 -34.22
N LEU A 71 -3.27 -26.99 -34.48
CA LEU A 71 -2.84 -26.66 -35.83
C LEU A 71 -1.34 -26.96 -36.02
N GLY A 72 -1.05 -27.86 -36.96
CA GLY A 72 0.33 -28.21 -37.35
C GLY A 72 0.97 -27.15 -38.28
N PRO A 73 2.29 -27.24 -38.52
CA PRO A 73 3.03 -26.23 -39.24
C PRO A 73 2.82 -26.33 -40.76
N LEU A 74 2.38 -25.23 -41.38
CA LEU A 74 2.51 -25.00 -42.81
C LEU A 74 3.63 -24.00 -43.07
N ARG A 75 4.62 -24.40 -43.88
CA ARG A 75 5.63 -23.50 -44.44
C ARG A 75 5.05 -22.85 -45.70
N LEU A 76 5.38 -21.59 -45.94
CA LEU A 76 5.51 -21.05 -47.30
C LEU A 76 6.53 -19.90 -47.28
N THR A 77 7.49 -19.97 -48.19
CA THR A 77 8.51 -18.95 -48.44
C THR A 77 8.19 -18.20 -49.74
N GLU A 78 9.00 -17.18 -50.04
CA GLU A 78 9.07 -16.48 -51.34
C GLU A 78 7.89 -15.56 -51.71
N LEU A 79 8.14 -14.25 -51.62
CA LEU A 79 8.18 -13.42 -52.84
C LEU A 79 9.01 -12.14 -52.62
N MET A 80 9.82 -11.81 -53.62
CA MET A 80 10.71 -10.63 -53.71
C MET A 80 9.93 -9.42 -54.29
N VAL A 81 10.41 -8.17 -54.40
CA VAL A 81 11.72 -7.50 -54.19
C VAL A 81 11.46 -5.98 -53.91
N PRO A 82 12.38 -5.19 -53.33
CA PRO A 82 12.14 -3.76 -53.02
C PRO A 82 12.64 -2.77 -54.10
N SER A 83 12.18 -1.51 -54.04
CA SER A 83 12.73 -0.37 -54.80
C SER A 83 12.53 0.99 -54.07
N PRO A 84 13.50 1.94 -54.07
CA PRO A 84 13.45 3.14 -53.22
C PRO A 84 13.39 4.50 -53.97
N ARG A 85 12.81 5.55 -53.33
CA ARG A 85 13.30 6.95 -53.25
C ARG A 85 12.23 7.95 -52.74
N GLY A 86 12.62 8.90 -51.89
CA GLY A 86 12.16 10.30 -51.99
C GLY A 86 11.05 10.84 -51.05
N SER A 87 11.48 11.61 -50.04
CA SER A 87 11.00 13.00 -49.77
C SER A 87 9.90 13.35 -48.73
N PHE A 88 10.37 13.84 -47.57
CA PHE A 88 9.97 15.06 -46.82
C PHE A 88 8.54 15.29 -46.22
N LEU A 89 8.55 15.60 -44.90
CA LEU A 89 7.76 16.61 -44.12
C LEU A 89 6.42 16.32 -43.39
N ARG A 90 6.47 16.65 -42.08
CA ARG A 90 5.49 17.37 -41.21
C ARG A 90 4.35 16.63 -40.46
N ALA A 91 3.93 17.31 -39.38
CA ALA A 91 2.95 16.98 -38.31
C ALA A 91 3.34 15.79 -37.41
N LEU A 92 3.48 15.85 -36.07
CA LEU A 92 2.88 16.59 -34.92
C LEU A 92 1.53 16.07 -34.38
N LEU A 93 1.60 15.57 -33.15
CA LEU A 93 0.56 15.43 -32.10
C LEU A 93 -0.61 14.45 -32.37
N PHE A 94 -1.41 13.99 -31.40
CA PHE A 94 -1.25 13.47 -30.02
C PHE A 94 -2.69 13.32 -29.47
N ILE A 95 -3.09 12.14 -28.94
CA ILE A 95 -4.33 11.88 -28.14
C ILE A 95 -5.69 12.09 -28.90
N PRO A 96 -6.87 11.61 -28.44
CA PRO A 96 -7.22 10.44 -27.60
C PRO A 96 -8.00 9.33 -28.35
N TRP A 97 -8.29 8.22 -27.66
CA TRP A 97 -9.51 7.43 -27.92
C TRP A 97 -10.38 7.37 -26.67
N ALA A 98 -11.62 7.88 -26.75
CA ALA A 98 -12.61 7.84 -25.68
C ALA A 98 -14.05 7.84 -26.24
N ALA A 99 -14.80 6.79 -25.90
CA ALA A 99 -16.27 6.63 -25.92
C ALA A 99 -17.13 7.41 -26.96
N GLY A 100 -17.72 6.72 -27.94
CA GLY A 100 -18.74 7.29 -28.84
C GLY A 100 -19.60 6.24 -29.56
N ARG A 101 -20.93 6.35 -29.44
CA ARG A 101 -21.96 5.42 -29.95
C ARG A 101 -22.43 5.77 -31.39
N ILE A 102 -22.76 4.75 -32.19
CA ILE A 102 -23.73 4.72 -33.32
C ILE A 102 -23.38 5.47 -34.63
N HIS A 103 -23.12 4.75 -35.74
CA HIS A 103 -24.06 4.62 -36.88
C HIS A 103 -23.61 3.50 -37.88
N THR A 104 -24.24 3.43 -39.07
CA THR A 104 -24.36 2.22 -39.93
C THR A 104 -24.11 2.47 -41.43
N CYS A 105 -23.99 1.39 -42.23
CA CYS A 105 -23.99 1.31 -43.71
C CYS A 105 -22.66 1.70 -44.42
N ALA A 106 -22.24 1.09 -45.55
CA ALA A 106 -22.76 -0.07 -46.30
C ALA A 106 -21.71 -0.77 -47.22
N LEU A 107 -22.16 -1.91 -47.78
CA LEU A 107 -21.68 -2.82 -48.85
C LEU A 107 -21.20 -2.15 -50.18
N PRO A 108 -20.57 -2.85 -51.20
CA PRO A 108 -20.95 -4.20 -51.65
C PRO A 108 -19.90 -5.21 -52.22
N TRP A 109 -20.48 -6.38 -52.55
CA TRP A 109 -20.02 -7.62 -53.24
C TRP A 109 -19.80 -7.44 -54.78
N PRO A 110 -19.45 -8.45 -55.64
CA PRO A 110 -19.98 -9.84 -55.79
C PRO A 110 -18.85 -10.93 -55.82
N PHE A 111 -19.03 -12.24 -56.12
CA PHE A 111 -20.01 -13.01 -56.92
C PHE A 111 -20.21 -14.46 -56.42
N THR A 112 -21.34 -15.09 -56.76
CA THR A 112 -21.62 -16.54 -56.66
C THR A 112 -22.62 -17.00 -57.74
N PRO A 113 -22.65 -18.31 -58.05
CA PRO A 113 -23.86 -19.13 -58.23
C PRO A 113 -23.92 -20.20 -57.11
N ASN A 114 -24.87 -21.12 -56.92
CA ASN A 114 -26.23 -21.51 -57.36
C ASN A 114 -26.69 -22.60 -56.33
N ARG A 115 -27.90 -23.14 -56.15
CA ARG A 115 -29.33 -23.02 -56.58
C ARG A 115 -30.12 -23.92 -55.57
N ASP A 116 -31.44 -23.98 -55.39
CA ASP A 116 -32.70 -23.36 -55.87
C ASP A 116 -33.65 -23.35 -54.61
N ILE A 117 -34.70 -22.53 -54.36
CA ILE A 117 -35.68 -21.75 -55.17
C ILE A 117 -36.84 -22.64 -55.67
N PRO A 118 -38.16 -22.29 -55.58
CA PRO A 118 -38.91 -21.22 -54.87
C PRO A 118 -40.13 -21.82 -54.05
N PRO A 119 -41.25 -21.13 -53.68
CA PRO A 119 -41.64 -19.72 -53.84
C PRO A 119 -42.19 -18.98 -52.58
N SER A 120 -42.64 -17.73 -52.83
CA SER A 120 -42.98 -16.60 -51.93
C SER A 120 -44.53 -16.33 -51.93
N PRO A 121 -45.17 -15.12 -51.79
CA PRO A 121 -44.73 -13.70 -51.69
C PRO A 121 -45.53 -12.70 -50.76
N VAL A 122 -45.27 -11.38 -50.92
CA VAL A 122 -46.07 -10.15 -50.54
C VAL A 122 -46.06 -9.73 -49.05
N TRP A 123 -45.94 -8.46 -48.55
CA TRP A 123 -45.96 -7.01 -48.96
C TRP A 123 -47.22 -6.14 -48.65
N LEU A 124 -47.12 -5.26 -47.62
CA LEU A 124 -47.85 -3.97 -47.41
C LEU A 124 -49.40 -4.02 -47.20
N PRO A 125 -50.14 -2.90 -46.92
CA PRO A 125 -49.79 -1.53 -46.44
C PRO A 125 -50.72 -0.97 -45.30
N LEU A 126 -50.75 0.38 -45.12
CA LEU A 126 -51.81 1.25 -44.50
C LEU A 126 -51.76 1.59 -42.99
N MET A 127 -52.43 2.66 -42.49
CA MET A 127 -52.30 4.13 -42.77
C MET A 127 -53.18 5.00 -41.82
N ILE A 128 -52.71 6.24 -41.53
CA ILE A 128 -53.42 7.53 -41.27
C ILE A 128 -54.78 7.61 -40.51
N GLY A 129 -54.87 8.52 -39.52
CA GLY A 129 -56.11 9.15 -38.99
C GLY A 129 -56.07 9.32 -37.46
N ARG A 130 -56.04 10.48 -36.76
CA ARG A 130 -56.62 11.84 -36.83
C ARG A 130 -58.13 11.98 -36.54
N HIS A 131 -58.44 12.83 -35.54
CA HIS A 131 -59.70 13.57 -35.29
C HIS A 131 -60.94 12.75 -34.80
N GLN A 132 -61.92 13.29 -34.04
CA GLN A 132 -62.01 14.49 -33.16
C GLN A 132 -63.29 14.41 -32.26
N ARG A 133 -63.28 15.03 -31.06
CA ARG A 133 -64.48 15.49 -30.28
C ARG A 133 -65.42 14.37 -29.73
N ARG A 134 -66.31 14.55 -28.72
CA ARG A 134 -66.51 15.59 -27.67
C ARG A 134 -67.45 15.08 -26.53
N ARG A 135 -67.13 15.49 -25.27
CA ARG A 135 -68.04 15.98 -24.19
C ARG A 135 -69.09 15.09 -23.45
N LEU A 136 -69.20 15.42 -22.14
CA LEU A 136 -70.37 15.34 -21.22
C LEU A 136 -70.80 13.91 -20.78
N THR A 137 -71.30 13.65 -19.56
CA THR A 137 -71.60 14.49 -18.35
C THR A 137 -70.93 13.85 -17.09
N GLY A 138 -70.73 14.51 -15.95
CA GLY A 138 -71.72 14.71 -14.85
C GLY A 138 -72.09 13.36 -14.17
N PHE A 139 -71.96 13.13 -12.86
CA PHE A 139 -71.88 14.01 -11.67
C PHE A 139 -71.04 13.37 -10.53
N LEU A 140 -70.71 14.16 -9.49
CA LEU A 140 -70.32 13.70 -8.14
C LEU A 140 -71.11 14.54 -7.12
N ASN A 141 -71.59 13.95 -6.02
CA ASN A 141 -71.09 14.17 -4.64
C ASN A 141 -72.03 13.55 -3.56
N GLN A 142 -71.69 13.74 -2.28
CA GLN A 142 -72.47 13.45 -1.04
C GLN A 142 -72.36 11.98 -0.58
N GLN A 143 -72.25 11.66 0.73
CA GLN A 143 -72.17 12.47 1.96
C GLN A 143 -71.43 11.69 3.09
N ALA A 144 -71.36 12.26 4.30
CA ALA A 144 -70.81 11.68 5.55
C ALA A 144 -71.65 12.22 6.75
N PRO A 145 -71.38 11.96 8.06
CA PRO A 145 -70.44 11.00 8.70
C PRO A 145 -71.03 9.90 9.68
N PRO A 146 -71.00 9.99 11.04
CA PRO A 146 -70.39 9.00 11.98
C PRO A 146 -71.47 8.26 12.86
N PRO A 147 -71.25 7.63 14.06
CA PRO A 147 -70.08 7.60 14.99
C PRO A 147 -69.80 6.28 15.80
N GLU A 148 -69.02 6.41 16.89
CA GLU A 148 -68.90 5.51 18.09
C GLU A 148 -68.18 4.13 17.94
N THR A 149 -67.51 3.53 18.95
CA THR A 149 -67.20 3.89 20.36
C THR A 149 -65.84 3.28 20.84
N THR A 150 -65.30 3.75 21.98
CA THR A 150 -64.35 3.18 23.00
C THR A 150 -63.70 1.78 22.79
N TRP A 151 -62.48 1.45 23.28
CA TRP A 151 -61.96 1.50 24.66
C TRP A 151 -60.41 1.44 24.76
N ASP A 152 -59.87 1.86 25.92
CA ASP A 152 -58.54 1.56 26.52
C ASP A 152 -58.78 1.50 28.05
N PRO A 153 -58.18 0.61 28.89
CA PRO A 153 -56.89 0.96 29.55
C PRO A 153 -56.02 -0.17 30.21
N LEU A 154 -54.89 0.27 30.80
CA LEU A 154 -54.17 -0.22 32.01
C LEU A 154 -52.92 -1.17 31.94
N LEU A 155 -52.00 -0.85 32.86
CA LEU A 155 -50.76 -1.57 33.27
C LEU A 155 -51.01 -2.40 34.55
N PRO A 156 -50.08 -3.31 34.95
CA PRO A 156 -49.34 -3.06 36.20
C PRO A 156 -47.86 -3.53 36.23
N TRP A 157 -47.23 -3.57 37.42
CA TRP A 157 -45.77 -3.66 37.70
C TRP A 157 -45.38 -4.80 38.69
N ARG A 158 -44.05 -5.03 38.87
CA ARG A 158 -43.30 -5.74 39.96
C ARG A 158 -43.03 -7.25 39.72
N ASN A 159 -42.01 -7.91 40.30
CA ASN A 159 -41.30 -7.72 41.59
C ASN A 159 -39.75 -8.00 41.58
N ARG A 160 -39.08 -7.95 42.76
CA ARG A 160 -37.61 -8.19 43.01
C ARG A 160 -37.36 -9.27 44.10
N PRO A 161 -36.11 -9.75 44.35
CA PRO A 161 -35.18 -9.18 45.39
C PRO A 161 -33.71 -9.01 44.90
N TRP A 162 -32.84 -8.08 45.38
CA TRP A 162 -32.02 -8.00 46.63
C TRP A 162 -31.05 -9.20 46.83
N VAL A 163 -29.75 -9.09 47.20
CA VAL A 163 -29.01 -8.31 48.23
C VAL A 163 -27.56 -8.03 47.71
N ARG A 164 -26.86 -6.88 47.78
CA ARG A 164 -26.49 -5.87 48.81
C ARG A 164 -25.26 -6.20 49.70
N LEU A 165 -24.12 -5.55 49.49
CA LEU A 165 -23.10 -5.28 50.54
C LEU A 165 -22.40 -3.91 50.32
N ARG A 166 -21.91 -3.28 51.39
CA ARG A 166 -21.43 -1.87 51.44
C ARG A 166 -20.15 -1.73 52.28
N ARG A 167 -19.20 -0.90 51.82
CA ARG A 167 -18.27 -0.06 52.64
C ARG A 167 -17.86 1.17 51.80
N ARG A 168 -17.60 2.38 52.34
CA ARG A 168 -18.16 3.11 53.51
C ARG A 168 -17.82 4.62 53.31
N HIS A 169 -18.74 5.53 53.67
CA HIS A 169 -18.47 6.97 53.91
C HIS A 169 -17.82 7.17 55.30
N PRO A 170 -17.40 8.38 55.78
CA PRO A 170 -17.75 9.78 55.40
C PRO A 170 -16.51 10.69 55.09
N HIS A 171 -16.62 11.96 54.69
CA HIS A 171 -16.95 13.21 55.42
C HIS A 171 -16.92 14.39 54.40
N LEU A 172 -17.51 15.61 54.52
CA LEU A 172 -18.44 16.30 55.45
C LEU A 172 -19.15 17.46 54.67
N ARG A 173 -20.29 17.96 55.19
CA ARG A 173 -20.83 19.35 55.30
C ARG A 173 -20.43 20.46 54.26
N GLU A 174 -21.25 21.48 53.96
CA GLU A 174 -22.52 21.97 54.56
C GLU A 174 -23.42 22.79 53.59
N VAL A 175 -24.59 23.19 54.13
CA VAL A 175 -25.63 24.15 53.68
C VAL A 175 -25.07 25.48 53.12
N GLY A 176 -25.72 26.27 52.24
CA GLY A 176 -26.98 26.15 51.48
C GLY A 176 -27.63 27.53 51.12
N ARG A 177 -28.72 27.52 50.32
CA ARG A 177 -29.66 28.63 49.95
C ARG A 177 -29.15 29.92 49.24
N GLN A 178 -29.75 30.18 48.06
CA GLN A 178 -30.27 31.46 47.51
C GLN A 178 -29.57 32.82 47.84
N ARG A 179 -29.11 33.58 46.81
CA ARG A 179 -29.84 34.74 46.20
C ARG A 179 -29.02 35.53 45.14
N TRP A 180 -29.75 35.99 44.11
CA TRP A 180 -29.70 37.32 43.43
C TRP A 180 -28.49 37.80 42.60
N CYS A 181 -28.76 37.98 41.29
CA CYS A 181 -28.69 39.24 40.51
C CYS A 181 -27.41 40.12 40.47
N GLY A 182 -26.89 40.32 39.25
CA GLY A 182 -26.00 41.43 38.87
C GLY A 182 -26.06 41.74 37.36
N TRP A 183 -26.54 42.93 37.00
CA TRP A 183 -26.61 43.49 35.63
C TRP A 183 -25.42 44.48 35.42
N PRO A 184 -25.12 45.03 34.21
CA PRO A 184 -26.01 45.18 33.05
C PRO A 184 -25.43 44.91 31.64
N LEU A 185 -26.35 44.85 30.65
CA LEU A 185 -26.09 45.13 29.23
C LEU A 185 -27.03 46.23 28.73
N ARG A 186 -26.51 47.13 27.88
CA ARG A 186 -27.29 47.88 26.87
C ARG A 186 -26.96 47.19 25.52
N GLY A 187 -27.91 46.86 24.63
CA GLY A 187 -28.90 47.72 24.00
C GLY A 187 -28.22 48.42 22.81
N ILE A 188 -28.51 48.12 21.53
CA ILE A 188 -29.84 48.21 20.89
C ILE A 188 -30.12 47.09 19.84
N ARG A 189 -31.40 46.71 19.83
CA ARG A 189 -32.19 45.80 18.96
C ARG A 189 -31.83 45.66 17.47
N ILE A 190 -31.73 44.38 17.05
CA ILE A 190 -32.49 43.72 15.97
C ILE A 190 -32.73 42.27 16.48
N GLY A 191 -33.83 41.53 16.23
CA GLY A 191 -35.13 41.77 15.57
C GLY A 191 -35.82 40.41 15.30
N GLU A 192 -37.15 40.33 15.22
CA GLU A 192 -37.89 39.04 15.14
C GLU A 192 -38.85 38.91 13.94
N ALA A 193 -39.09 37.67 13.53
CA ALA A 193 -40.27 37.23 12.77
C ALA A 193 -40.69 35.81 13.25
N GLN A 194 -41.99 35.55 13.39
CA GLN A 194 -42.54 34.38 14.10
C GLN A 194 -43.32 33.42 13.17
N ASN A 195 -43.59 32.20 13.63
CA ASN A 195 -44.43 31.22 12.92
C ASN A 195 -45.91 31.67 12.86
N PRO A 196 -46.59 31.52 11.70
CA PRO A 196 -48.05 31.60 11.62
C PRO A 196 -48.74 30.25 11.86
N GLY A 197 -50.00 30.30 12.34
CA GLY A 197 -50.88 29.15 12.57
C GLY A 197 -51.77 28.76 11.37
N PRO A 198 -52.85 27.97 11.60
CA PRO A 198 -53.63 27.31 10.54
C PRO A 198 -54.73 28.20 9.91
N PRO A 199 -55.12 27.95 8.64
CA PRO A 199 -56.21 28.66 7.96
C PRO A 199 -57.50 27.84 7.80
N MET A 200 -58.65 28.52 7.89
CA MET A 200 -60.00 28.10 7.45
C MET A 200 -60.82 29.38 7.16
N PRO A 201 -61.88 29.35 6.34
CA PRO A 201 -62.02 28.64 5.06
C PRO A 201 -62.46 29.60 3.91
N GLY A 202 -62.12 29.29 2.66
CA GLY A 202 -62.58 30.06 1.49
C GLY A 202 -62.26 29.39 0.16
N THR A 203 -63.29 29.11 -0.64
CA THR A 203 -63.25 28.47 -1.97
C THR A 203 -62.94 29.46 -3.11
N PRO A 204 -62.65 29.04 -4.36
CA PRO A 204 -62.73 27.66 -4.90
C PRO A 204 -61.45 27.11 -5.56
N LEU A 205 -61.50 25.81 -5.87
CA LEU A 205 -60.56 25.10 -6.75
C LEU A 205 -60.92 25.32 -8.23
N GLY A 206 -59.92 25.12 -9.11
CA GLY A 206 -60.12 24.94 -10.56
C GLY A 206 -59.63 26.11 -11.41
N GLY A 207 -58.70 25.83 -12.32
CA GLY A 207 -58.18 26.84 -13.25
C GLY A 207 -56.87 26.42 -13.91
N ASP A 208 -56.95 25.69 -15.02
CA ASP A 208 -55.81 25.48 -15.91
C ASP A 208 -55.21 26.84 -16.31
N ARG A 209 -53.91 27.03 -16.03
CA ARG A 209 -53.19 28.18 -16.57
C ARG A 209 -52.68 27.83 -17.96
N PRO A 210 -53.06 28.59 -19.01
CA PRO A 210 -52.60 28.32 -20.36
C PRO A 210 -51.08 28.47 -20.47
N PRO A 211 -50.45 27.92 -21.53
CA PRO A 211 -49.05 28.21 -21.82
C PRO A 211 -48.85 29.72 -21.86
N ARG A 212 -47.98 30.26 -21.00
CA ARG A 212 -47.65 31.68 -21.01
C ARG A 212 -46.86 32.00 -22.27
N GLU A 213 -47.57 32.48 -23.28
CA GLU A 213 -46.99 33.24 -24.37
C GLU A 213 -46.07 34.33 -23.81
N ARG A 214 -44.92 34.53 -24.46
CA ARG A 214 -43.96 35.55 -24.05
C ARG A 214 -44.50 36.91 -24.51
N SER A 215 -45.12 37.66 -23.59
CA SER A 215 -45.36 39.09 -23.82
C SER A 215 -44.05 39.75 -24.27
N PRO A 216 -44.05 40.55 -25.35
CA PRO A 216 -42.83 41.14 -25.87
C PRO A 216 -42.20 42.04 -24.82
N ARG A 217 -40.91 41.81 -24.52
CA ARG A 217 -40.16 42.68 -23.61
C ARG A 217 -39.72 43.94 -24.35
N ALA A 218 -39.83 45.08 -23.68
CA ALA A 218 -39.31 46.34 -24.18
C ALA A 218 -37.82 46.23 -24.55
N PRO A 219 -37.37 46.86 -25.66
CA PRO A 219 -35.99 46.84 -26.09
C PRO A 219 -35.12 47.69 -25.13
N GLY A 220 -33.89 47.25 -24.86
CA GLY A 220 -32.92 48.10 -24.14
C GLY A 220 -32.08 47.46 -23.03
N GLN A 221 -31.64 46.20 -23.16
CA GLN A 221 -30.34 45.69 -22.66
C GLN A 221 -30.21 44.18 -22.94
N GLY A 222 -29.18 43.79 -23.70
CA GLY A 222 -28.88 42.38 -23.97
C GLY A 222 -28.31 41.69 -22.72
N ARG A 223 -28.69 40.43 -22.49
CA ARG A 223 -28.06 39.63 -21.41
C ARG A 223 -26.67 39.17 -21.82
N VAL A 224 -25.74 39.20 -20.86
CA VAL A 224 -24.39 38.70 -21.05
C VAL A 224 -24.27 37.25 -20.60
N PHE A 225 -23.37 36.50 -21.25
CA PHE A 225 -23.11 35.08 -21.03
C PHE A 225 -21.62 34.85 -20.80
N CYS A 226 -21.26 33.68 -20.26
CA CYS A 226 -19.87 33.38 -19.94
C CYS A 226 -19.02 33.27 -21.23
N PRO A 227 -17.86 33.95 -21.34
CA PRO A 227 -17.01 33.94 -22.53
C PRO A 227 -16.18 32.65 -22.65
N VAL A 228 -16.22 31.77 -21.65
CA VAL A 228 -15.50 30.49 -21.62
C VAL A 228 -16.29 29.47 -22.45
N PRO A 229 -15.82 29.02 -23.63
CA PRO A 229 -16.66 28.26 -24.57
C PRO A 229 -17.20 26.95 -23.99
N ILE A 230 -16.41 26.26 -23.16
CA ILE A 230 -16.79 25.00 -22.51
C ILE A 230 -17.69 25.16 -21.27
N CYS A 231 -17.96 26.39 -20.82
CA CYS A 231 -18.82 26.63 -19.67
C CYS A 231 -20.29 26.47 -20.06
N PRO A 232 -21.13 25.70 -19.32
CA PRO A 232 -22.57 25.60 -19.59
C PRO A 232 -23.33 26.94 -19.53
N CYS A 233 -22.69 28.00 -19.01
CA CYS A 233 -23.23 29.35 -18.95
C CYS A 233 -22.84 30.25 -20.14
N SER A 234 -22.19 29.71 -21.17
CA SER A 234 -21.89 30.40 -22.43
C SER A 234 -23.06 30.35 -23.42
N ASP A 235 -23.80 29.24 -23.49
CA ASP A 235 -24.90 29.00 -24.44
C ASP A 235 -26.17 29.80 -24.08
N PRO A 236 -26.60 30.77 -24.92
CA PRO A 236 -27.82 31.56 -24.68
C PRO A 236 -29.11 30.75 -24.66
N ASN A 237 -29.12 29.53 -25.18
CA ASN A 237 -30.28 28.65 -25.23
C ASN A 237 -30.43 27.79 -23.95
N ARG A 238 -29.35 27.59 -23.20
CA ARG A 238 -29.32 26.77 -21.97
C ARG A 238 -29.24 27.60 -20.69
N ALA A 239 -28.59 28.76 -20.75
CA ALA A 239 -28.39 29.63 -19.59
C ALA A 239 -29.41 30.76 -19.51
N ARG A 240 -29.69 31.27 -18.30
CA ARG A 240 -30.58 32.44 -18.11
C ARG A 240 -29.90 33.79 -18.44
N GLY A 241 -28.58 33.80 -18.58
CA GLY A 241 -27.75 35.00 -18.77
C GLY A 241 -27.77 35.97 -17.58
N TRP A 242 -26.76 36.80 -17.47
CA TRP A 242 -26.66 37.85 -16.47
C TRP A 242 -27.18 39.19 -17.01
N ALA A 243 -27.59 40.09 -16.12
CA ALA A 243 -28.06 41.42 -16.50
C ALA A 243 -26.91 42.35 -16.94
N SER A 244 -25.70 42.13 -16.40
CA SER A 244 -24.48 42.85 -16.75
C SER A 244 -23.24 42.06 -16.33
N TRP A 245 -22.07 42.42 -16.88
CA TRP A 245 -20.76 41.90 -16.45
C TRP A 245 -20.58 42.02 -14.92
N THR A 246 -20.98 43.14 -14.31
CA THR A 246 -20.90 43.35 -12.85
C THR A 246 -21.64 42.26 -12.07
N THR A 247 -22.79 41.77 -12.56
CA THR A 247 -23.52 40.65 -11.95
C THR A 247 -22.95 39.27 -12.30
N MET A 248 -22.14 39.16 -13.34
CA MET A 248 -21.47 37.91 -13.76
C MET A 248 -20.08 37.72 -13.11
N ARG A 249 -19.48 38.78 -12.57
CA ARG A 249 -18.09 38.80 -12.08
C ARG A 249 -17.74 37.61 -11.17
N ASN A 250 -18.55 37.31 -10.15
CA ASN A 250 -18.26 36.24 -9.20
C ASN A 250 -18.18 34.84 -9.85
N HIS A 251 -18.94 34.60 -10.93
CA HIS A 251 -18.85 33.35 -11.72
C HIS A 251 -17.55 33.29 -12.52
N ILE A 252 -17.02 34.43 -12.94
CA ILE A 252 -15.84 34.54 -13.80
C ILE A 252 -14.56 34.57 -12.95
N ASP A 253 -14.61 35.19 -11.77
CA ASP A 253 -13.60 35.01 -10.73
C ASP A 253 -13.50 33.55 -10.28
N ALA A 254 -14.60 32.78 -10.29
CA ALA A 254 -14.55 31.33 -10.03
C ALA A 254 -13.87 30.53 -11.15
N HIS A 255 -13.95 30.95 -12.42
CA HIS A 255 -13.10 30.41 -13.49
C HIS A 255 -11.63 30.79 -13.29
N LEU A 256 -11.33 32.06 -12.98
CA LEU A 256 -9.96 32.55 -12.71
C LEU A 256 -9.32 31.88 -11.47
N ALA A 257 -10.13 31.49 -10.48
CA ALA A 257 -9.71 30.74 -9.31
C ALA A 257 -9.60 29.21 -9.53
N GLY A 258 -9.77 28.71 -10.76
CA GLY A 258 -9.77 27.28 -11.08
C GLY A 258 -10.93 26.49 -10.43
N SER A 259 -11.94 27.17 -9.89
CA SER A 259 -13.12 26.56 -9.26
C SER A 259 -14.20 26.18 -10.29
N LEU A 260 -14.07 26.63 -11.54
CA LEU A 260 -14.85 26.22 -12.70
C LEU A 260 -13.90 25.96 -13.88
N GLN A 261 -14.19 24.94 -14.70
CA GLN A 261 -13.31 24.52 -15.80
C GLN A 261 -13.30 25.53 -16.96
N GLY A 262 -12.11 25.76 -17.53
CA GLY A 262 -11.89 26.56 -18.73
C GLY A 262 -11.47 28.00 -18.45
N ASP A 263 -10.47 28.47 -19.18
CA ASP A 263 -9.87 29.79 -19.02
C ASP A 263 -10.72 30.94 -19.56
N VAL A 264 -10.69 32.06 -18.85
CA VAL A 264 -11.33 33.32 -19.26
C VAL A 264 -10.41 34.04 -20.27
N PRO A 265 -10.87 34.33 -21.50
CA PRO A 265 -10.03 34.96 -22.52
C PRO A 265 -9.56 36.36 -22.13
N THR A 266 -8.24 36.61 -22.19
CA THR A 266 -7.62 37.88 -21.75
C THR A 266 -8.14 39.09 -22.55
N ALA A 267 -8.30 38.95 -23.86
CA ALA A 267 -8.88 40.01 -24.71
C ALA A 267 -10.31 40.39 -24.31
N TRP A 268 -11.09 39.41 -23.82
CA TRP A 268 -12.44 39.67 -23.31
C TRP A 268 -12.42 40.35 -21.94
N LEU A 269 -11.50 39.99 -21.03
CA LEU A 269 -11.32 40.71 -19.78
C LEU A 269 -10.93 42.18 -20.04
N HIS A 270 -10.03 42.42 -20.99
CA HIS A 270 -9.59 43.77 -21.36
C HIS A 270 -10.75 44.59 -21.96
N SER A 271 -11.66 43.99 -22.75
CA SER A 271 -12.86 44.70 -23.23
C SER A 271 -13.81 45.13 -22.11
N GLN A 272 -13.74 44.47 -20.95
CA GLN A 272 -14.46 44.86 -19.73
C GLN A 272 -13.67 45.82 -18.81
N ASN A 273 -12.55 46.38 -19.30
CA ASN A 273 -11.61 47.25 -18.58
C ASN A 273 -11.04 46.56 -17.31
N ARG A 274 -10.70 45.28 -17.46
CA ARG A 274 -10.26 44.36 -16.39
C ARG A 274 -9.04 43.56 -16.85
N THR A 275 -8.23 43.13 -15.90
CA THR A 275 -7.13 42.18 -16.10
C THR A 275 -7.06 41.18 -14.94
N ARG A 276 -6.14 40.21 -14.97
CA ARG A 276 -5.88 39.30 -13.83
C ARG A 276 -4.97 40.00 -12.82
N CYS A 277 -5.31 39.93 -11.54
CA CYS A 277 -4.46 40.47 -10.48
C CYS A 277 -3.17 39.66 -10.36
N LEU A 278 -2.01 40.34 -10.44
CA LEU A 278 -0.69 39.69 -10.44
C LEU A 278 -0.38 38.89 -9.16
N VAL A 279 -1.11 39.14 -8.07
CA VAL A 279 -0.91 38.47 -6.77
C VAL A 279 -1.89 37.31 -6.53
N CYS A 280 -3.16 37.45 -6.95
CA CYS A 280 -4.22 36.50 -6.60
C CYS A 280 -4.99 35.90 -7.78
N GLY A 281 -4.63 36.24 -9.02
CA GLY A 281 -5.25 35.71 -10.26
C GLY A 281 -6.66 36.24 -10.58
N LEU A 282 -7.43 36.66 -9.58
CA LEU A 282 -8.82 37.14 -9.72
C LEU A 282 -8.92 38.46 -10.52
N SER A 283 -10.11 38.79 -11.02
CA SER A 283 -10.31 39.95 -11.88
C SER A 283 -10.18 41.29 -11.14
N VAL A 284 -9.32 42.16 -11.65
CA VAL A 284 -9.04 43.50 -11.13
C VAL A 284 -9.18 44.55 -12.22
N SER A 285 -9.50 45.79 -11.85
CA SER A 285 -9.57 46.90 -12.80
C SER A 285 -8.21 47.13 -13.48
N GLN A 286 -8.22 47.28 -14.80
CA GLN A 286 -7.00 47.41 -15.61
C GLN A 286 -6.18 48.66 -15.26
N THR A 287 -6.83 49.74 -14.80
CA THR A 287 -6.17 50.96 -14.28
C THR A 287 -5.41 50.76 -12.97
N HIS A 288 -5.55 49.60 -12.32
CA HIS A 288 -4.96 49.33 -11.00
C HIS A 288 -4.03 48.13 -10.96
N GLY A 289 -4.20 47.13 -11.84
CA GLY A 289 -3.37 45.91 -11.95
C GLY A 289 -3.39 44.95 -10.75
N VAL A 290 -3.70 45.44 -9.55
CA VAL A 290 -3.65 44.72 -8.27
C VAL A 290 -4.76 45.23 -7.33
N HIS A 291 -5.50 44.33 -6.68
CA HIS A 291 -6.57 44.71 -5.73
C HIS A 291 -6.00 45.48 -4.54
N PRO A 292 -6.74 46.41 -3.90
CA PRO A 292 -6.25 47.15 -2.74
C PRO A 292 -5.67 46.27 -1.62
N THR A 293 -6.31 45.13 -1.33
CA THR A 293 -5.85 44.11 -0.37
C THR A 293 -4.58 43.37 -0.80
N CYS A 294 -4.31 43.30 -2.12
CA CYS A 294 -3.12 42.66 -2.69
C CYS A 294 -1.96 43.63 -2.93
N ARG A 295 -2.17 44.95 -2.84
CA ARG A 295 -1.12 45.97 -3.02
C ARG A 295 0.07 45.81 -2.07
N PRO A 296 -0.06 45.37 -0.79
CA PRO A 296 1.10 45.11 0.07
C PRO A 296 2.03 44.04 -0.53
N ALA A 297 1.48 42.90 -0.94
CA ALA A 297 2.24 41.81 -1.55
C ALA A 297 2.86 42.20 -2.91
N ALA A 298 2.11 42.94 -3.75
CA ALA A 298 2.66 43.44 -5.02
C ALA A 298 3.77 44.48 -4.84
N ARG A 299 3.77 45.24 -3.74
CA ARG A 299 4.86 46.16 -3.39
C ARG A 299 6.09 45.41 -2.90
N ALA A 300 5.90 44.37 -2.07
CA ALA A 300 6.99 43.50 -1.65
C ALA A 300 7.67 42.79 -2.85
N ALA A 301 6.87 42.33 -3.83
CA ALA A 301 7.37 41.69 -5.05
C ALA A 301 7.97 42.66 -6.10
N ALA A 302 8.04 43.96 -5.82
CA ALA A 302 8.52 45.00 -6.74
C ALA A 302 9.78 45.74 -6.22
N VAL A 303 10.49 45.16 -5.25
CA VAL A 303 11.75 45.69 -4.70
C VAL A 303 12.94 45.18 -5.53
N ASP A 304 13.91 46.07 -5.75
CA ASP A 304 15.15 45.82 -6.50
C ASP A 304 16.01 44.73 -5.80
N PRO A 305 16.54 43.69 -6.50
CA PRO A 305 17.28 42.59 -5.87
C PRO A 305 18.60 42.95 -5.15
N ALA A 306 18.97 44.24 -5.10
CA ALA A 306 20.27 44.73 -4.66
C ALA A 306 20.33 45.21 -3.20
N GLN A 307 19.27 45.09 -2.40
CA GLN A 307 19.30 45.41 -0.96
C GLN A 307 18.79 44.26 -0.08
N PRO A 308 19.46 43.93 1.04
CA PRO A 308 18.95 42.97 1.99
C PRO A 308 17.73 43.54 2.72
N MET A 309 16.56 42.93 2.52
CA MET A 309 15.39 43.26 3.33
C MET A 309 15.63 42.91 4.80
N ASP A 310 15.25 43.83 5.69
CA ASP A 310 15.18 43.59 7.12
C ASP A 310 14.21 42.44 7.42
N THR A 311 14.71 41.39 8.08
CA THR A 311 14.00 40.10 8.19
C THR A 311 13.04 40.03 9.39
N ASP A 312 13.03 41.04 10.26
CA ASP A 312 12.15 41.10 11.44
C ASP A 312 10.70 41.53 11.13
N ALA A 313 10.41 41.98 9.90
CA ALA A 313 9.07 42.42 9.50
C ALA A 313 7.99 41.29 9.51
N LEU A 314 8.41 40.03 9.54
CA LEU A 314 7.55 38.86 9.67
C LEU A 314 7.97 38.04 10.88
N GLN A 315 7.22 38.17 11.98
CA GLN A 315 7.44 37.49 13.29
C GLN A 315 7.32 35.95 13.25
N LEU A 316 7.38 35.32 12.07
CA LEU A 316 7.33 33.87 11.89
C LEU A 316 8.55 33.18 12.52
N PRO A 317 8.38 32.00 13.15
CA PRO A 317 9.51 31.26 13.71
C PRO A 317 10.57 30.96 12.65
N SER A 318 11.85 31.15 13.00
CA SER A 318 12.97 30.83 12.11
C SER A 318 12.99 29.34 11.77
N LEU A 319 13.61 28.97 10.64
CA LEU A 319 13.75 27.57 10.23
C LEU A 319 14.44 26.71 11.32
N VAL A 320 15.35 27.30 12.11
CA VAL A 320 15.98 26.69 13.28
C VAL A 320 14.96 26.39 14.39
N ALA A 321 14.11 27.35 14.73
CA ALA A 321 13.03 27.14 15.71
C ALA A 321 11.99 26.13 15.22
N ILE A 322 11.70 26.13 13.91
CA ILE A 322 10.83 25.14 13.26
C ILE A 322 11.46 23.74 13.36
N GLN A 323 12.77 23.59 13.13
CA GLN A 323 13.49 22.32 13.27
C GLN A 323 13.42 21.79 14.71
N ALA A 324 13.77 22.62 15.70
CA ALA A 324 13.88 22.22 17.10
C ALA A 324 12.54 22.01 17.84
N ALA A 325 11.42 22.58 17.34
CA ALA A 325 10.13 22.52 18.05
C ALA A 325 9.60 21.08 18.25
N LYS A 326 9.60 20.60 19.50
CA LYS A 326 9.16 19.25 19.92
C LYS A 326 7.61 19.13 19.88
N THR A 327 7.00 19.02 18.69
CA THR A 327 5.53 18.97 18.47
C THR A 327 5.07 17.66 17.80
N ALA A 328 4.03 17.01 18.36
CA ALA A 328 3.52 15.74 17.85
C ALA A 328 2.46 15.92 16.76
N THR A 329 2.81 15.64 15.50
CA THR A 329 1.83 15.61 14.39
C THR A 329 1.02 14.31 14.37
N LEU A 330 -0.27 14.42 14.07
CA LEU A 330 -1.18 13.28 13.82
C LEU A 330 -0.59 12.34 12.76
N ARG A 331 -0.83 11.02 12.90
CA ARG A 331 -0.38 10.03 11.90
C ARG A 331 -1.23 10.04 10.63
N HIS A 332 -2.51 10.35 10.78
CA HIS A 332 -3.53 10.40 9.72
C HIS A 332 -4.29 11.72 9.76
N ILE A 333 -4.65 12.23 8.59
CA ILE A 333 -5.58 13.35 8.43
C ILE A 333 -7.01 12.85 8.67
N PRO A 334 -7.80 13.46 9.58
CA PRO A 334 -9.21 13.11 9.77
C PRO A 334 -9.97 13.20 8.44
N VAL A 335 -10.82 12.21 8.13
CA VAL A 335 -11.44 12.07 6.79
C VAL A 335 -12.16 13.34 6.33
N ALA A 336 -12.88 14.02 7.23
CA ALA A 336 -13.57 15.28 6.95
C ALA A 336 -12.61 16.46 6.66
N ALA A 337 -11.39 16.43 7.21
CA ALA A 337 -10.37 17.46 7.02
C ALA A 337 -9.51 17.27 5.76
N ARG A 338 -9.51 16.08 5.15
CA ARG A 338 -8.61 15.74 4.02
C ARG A 338 -8.68 16.71 2.84
N HIS A 339 -9.88 17.17 2.47
CA HIS A 339 -10.03 18.13 1.36
C HIS A 339 -9.49 19.52 1.72
N SER A 340 -9.74 20.01 2.94
CA SER A 340 -9.18 21.29 3.42
C SER A 340 -7.66 21.22 3.58
N TRP A 341 -7.12 20.09 4.07
CA TRP A 341 -5.68 19.82 4.10
C TRP A 341 -5.07 19.80 2.70
N SER A 342 -5.72 19.13 1.73
CA SER A 342 -5.32 19.12 0.32
C SER A 342 -5.23 20.54 -0.24
N GLN A 343 -6.25 21.39 -0.01
CA GLN A 343 -6.25 22.80 -0.44
C GLN A 343 -5.11 23.62 0.22
N VAL A 344 -4.98 23.55 1.55
CA VAL A 344 -3.97 24.33 2.30
C VAL A 344 -2.55 23.92 1.91
N LEU A 345 -2.27 22.62 1.83
CA LEU A 345 -0.96 22.13 1.42
C LEU A 345 -0.65 22.49 -0.05
N THR A 346 -1.64 22.40 -0.95
CA THR A 346 -1.48 22.82 -2.36
C THR A 346 -1.12 24.30 -2.46
N ARG A 347 -1.73 25.17 -1.64
CA ARG A 347 -1.38 26.61 -1.59
C ARG A 347 0.04 26.84 -1.07
N ALA A 348 0.45 26.14 0.00
CA ALA A 348 1.80 26.27 0.55
C ALA A 348 2.89 25.76 -0.43
N LEU A 349 2.62 24.66 -1.14
CA LEU A 349 3.50 24.16 -2.21
C LEU A 349 3.56 25.14 -3.39
N ALA A 350 2.43 25.71 -3.81
CA ALA A 350 2.39 26.71 -4.88
C ALA A 350 3.15 28.00 -4.51
N ALA A 351 3.07 28.45 -3.25
CA ALA A 351 3.84 29.59 -2.77
C ALA A 351 5.36 29.33 -2.91
N VAL A 352 5.85 28.18 -2.46
CA VAL A 352 7.26 27.78 -2.60
C VAL A 352 7.67 27.61 -4.07
N ALA A 353 6.81 27.02 -4.92
CA ALA A 353 7.10 26.84 -6.34
C ALA A 353 7.13 28.17 -7.14
N HIS A 354 6.42 29.20 -6.68
CA HIS A 354 6.29 30.48 -7.39
C HIS A 354 7.24 31.57 -6.86
N SER A 355 7.25 31.80 -5.55
CA SER A 355 8.04 32.86 -4.89
C SER A 355 9.41 32.36 -4.42
N ASN A 356 9.48 31.12 -3.94
CA ASN A 356 10.68 30.48 -3.40
C ASN A 356 11.37 31.28 -2.26
N ASP A 357 10.65 32.14 -1.55
CA ASP A 357 11.18 33.01 -0.50
C ASP A 357 11.14 32.39 0.92
N ASP A 358 11.75 33.08 1.89
CA ASP A 358 11.85 32.63 3.28
C ASP A 358 10.47 32.52 3.97
N THR A 359 9.51 33.37 3.63
CA THR A 359 8.13 33.28 4.12
C THR A 359 7.50 31.97 3.64
N ALA A 360 7.59 31.69 2.34
CA ALA A 360 7.00 30.49 1.75
C ALA A 360 7.63 29.21 2.34
N TRP A 361 8.95 29.19 2.54
CA TRP A 361 9.64 28.04 3.14
C TRP A 361 9.36 27.89 4.65
N ARG A 362 9.31 28.97 5.43
CA ARG A 362 8.88 28.94 6.84
C ARG A 362 7.44 28.43 6.96
N GLU A 363 6.52 28.94 6.14
CA GLU A 363 5.12 28.50 6.12
C GLU A 363 4.99 27.01 5.81
N LEU A 364 5.59 26.52 4.73
CA LEU A 364 5.50 25.11 4.33
C LEU A 364 6.05 24.15 5.41
N LEU A 365 7.11 24.55 6.11
CA LEU A 365 7.76 23.73 7.14
C LEU A 365 7.12 23.86 8.53
N MET A 366 6.48 24.99 8.88
CA MET A 366 5.73 25.10 10.14
C MET A 366 4.31 24.53 10.04
N LEU A 367 3.70 24.51 8.85
CA LEU A 367 2.32 24.09 8.59
C LEU A 367 1.93 22.75 9.28
N PRO A 368 2.69 21.64 9.19
CA PRO A 368 2.30 20.37 9.81
C PRO A 368 2.23 20.45 11.35
N LYS A 369 3.13 21.22 11.98
CA LYS A 369 3.11 21.45 13.44
C LYS A 369 1.98 22.37 13.86
N CYS A 370 1.62 23.33 13.01
CA CYS A 370 0.52 24.27 13.25
C CYS A 370 -0.84 23.56 13.19
N VAL A 371 -1.19 22.92 12.06
CA VAL A 371 -2.56 22.44 11.81
C VAL A 371 -2.79 20.96 12.11
N LEU A 372 -1.73 20.14 12.16
CA LEU A 372 -1.83 18.69 12.43
C LEU A 372 -1.31 18.30 13.81
N CYS A 373 -1.12 19.22 14.75
CA CYS A 373 -0.83 18.88 16.14
C CYS A 373 -2.01 18.15 16.80
N ALA A 374 -1.74 17.28 17.78
CA ALA A 374 -2.80 16.65 18.56
C ALA A 374 -3.48 17.67 19.51
N PRO A 375 -4.81 17.65 19.72
CA PRO A 375 -5.45 18.49 20.72
C PRO A 375 -5.01 18.09 22.15
N ALA A 376 -5.15 19.01 23.10
CA ALA A 376 -4.92 18.73 24.52
C ALA A 376 -5.79 17.53 25.01
N ARG A 377 -5.25 16.75 25.97
CA ARG A 377 -5.74 15.40 26.34
C ARG A 377 -7.22 15.38 26.75
N GLY A 378 -8.07 14.61 26.06
CA GLY A 378 -9.52 14.59 26.29
C GLY A 378 -10.29 13.29 25.93
N GLY A 379 -9.80 12.11 26.37
CA GLY A 379 -10.62 10.89 26.45
C GLY A 379 -11.11 10.24 25.13
N ARG A 380 -12.17 9.42 25.18
CA ARG A 380 -12.71 8.67 24.02
C ARG A 380 -13.69 9.44 23.13
N GLN A 381 -14.32 10.51 23.61
CA GLN A 381 -15.18 11.40 22.77
C GLN A 381 -14.36 12.16 21.69
N HIS A 382 -13.04 12.14 21.82
CA HIS A 382 -12.07 12.99 21.11
C HIS A 382 -11.96 12.78 19.59
N ARG A 383 -12.49 11.70 18.99
CA ARG A 383 -12.38 11.50 17.52
C ARG A 383 -13.14 12.54 16.70
N LYS A 384 -14.34 12.96 17.16
CA LYS A 384 -15.06 14.08 16.53
C LYS A 384 -14.40 15.42 16.87
N ALA A 385 -13.93 15.59 18.11
CA ALA A 385 -13.22 16.79 18.53
C ALA A 385 -11.91 17.02 17.76
N ALA A 386 -11.11 15.98 17.50
CA ALA A 386 -9.88 16.07 16.71
C ALA A 386 -10.14 16.42 15.24
N ALA A 387 -11.24 15.91 14.65
CA ALA A 387 -11.66 16.32 13.31
C ALA A 387 -12.07 17.81 13.27
N ALA A 388 -12.84 18.27 14.25
CA ALA A 388 -13.23 19.68 14.38
C ALA A 388 -12.00 20.58 14.63
N TYR A 389 -11.11 20.22 15.56
CA TYR A 389 -9.87 20.93 15.87
C TYR A 389 -8.90 21.02 14.68
N THR A 390 -8.82 19.96 13.86
CA THR A 390 -8.01 20.01 12.62
C THR A 390 -8.66 20.92 11.58
N LEU A 391 -9.99 20.94 11.47
CA LEU A 391 -10.71 21.84 10.55
C LEU A 391 -10.60 23.32 10.98
N ASP A 392 -10.81 23.60 12.27
CA ASP A 392 -10.63 24.90 12.92
C ASP A 392 -9.23 25.47 12.66
N ARG A 393 -8.18 24.70 12.94
CA ARG A 393 -6.81 25.13 12.65
C ARG A 393 -6.49 25.30 11.17
N LEU A 394 -7.13 24.50 10.30
CA LEU A 394 -7.02 24.69 8.84
C LEU A 394 -7.74 25.96 8.37
N GLN A 395 -8.84 26.36 9.03
CA GLN A 395 -9.55 27.60 8.75
C GLN A 395 -8.73 28.81 9.21
N GLN A 396 -8.26 28.84 10.45
CA GLN A 396 -7.36 29.87 10.98
C GLN A 396 -6.10 30.04 10.11
N TRP A 397 -5.59 28.95 9.50
CA TRP A 397 -4.48 29.02 8.55
C TRP A 397 -4.90 29.68 7.22
N GLN A 398 -6.13 29.46 6.74
CA GLN A 398 -6.64 30.18 5.57
C GLN A 398 -6.95 31.66 5.87
N GLU A 399 -7.27 32.00 7.12
CA GLU A 399 -7.55 33.36 7.60
C GLU A 399 -6.28 34.18 7.88
N GLY A 400 -5.14 33.51 8.14
CA GLY A 400 -3.82 34.12 8.23
C GLY A 400 -3.09 33.96 9.57
N GLU A 401 -3.68 33.26 10.55
CA GLU A 401 -3.23 33.29 11.95
C GLU A 401 -1.99 32.42 12.27
N ARG A 402 -0.89 32.63 11.55
CA ARG A 402 0.35 31.82 11.67
C ARG A 402 0.89 31.70 13.09
N LEU A 403 0.95 32.83 13.80
CA LEU A 403 1.58 32.93 15.13
C LEU A 403 0.68 32.35 16.22
N SER A 404 -0.61 32.70 16.21
CA SER A 404 -1.67 32.09 17.04
C SER A 404 -1.62 30.56 16.94
N LEU A 405 -1.62 30.03 15.71
CA LEU A 405 -1.53 28.59 15.44
C LEU A 405 -0.21 27.95 15.87
N TRP A 406 0.90 28.68 15.73
CA TRP A 406 2.21 28.24 16.19
C TRP A 406 2.23 28.14 17.72
N ASP A 407 1.95 29.20 18.47
CA ASP A 407 2.17 29.21 19.91
C ASP A 407 1.14 28.40 20.70
N SER A 408 -0.06 28.23 20.15
CA SER A 408 -1.06 27.30 20.68
C SER A 408 -0.76 25.81 20.37
N ARG A 409 0.34 25.47 19.67
CA ARG A 409 0.69 24.08 19.32
C ARG A 409 0.97 23.22 20.57
N SER A 410 0.49 21.98 20.57
CA SER A 410 0.79 21.04 21.66
C SER A 410 2.25 20.59 21.64
N GLN A 411 3.01 21.02 22.66
CA GLN A 411 4.40 20.61 22.85
C GLN A 411 4.49 19.26 23.57
N ILE A 412 5.44 18.42 23.15
CA ILE A 412 5.74 17.14 23.77
C ILE A 412 6.55 17.39 25.04
N ARG A 413 6.00 17.01 26.20
CA ARG A 413 6.81 16.88 27.43
C ARG A 413 7.73 15.67 27.29
N GLU A 414 9.00 15.86 27.64
CA GLU A 414 10.00 14.79 27.63
C GLU A 414 9.66 13.69 28.64
N SER A 415 9.59 12.46 28.14
CA SER A 415 9.78 11.28 28.99
C SER A 415 11.28 11.10 29.22
N ARG A 416 11.71 11.09 30.49
CA ARG A 416 13.03 10.56 30.87
C ARG A 416 13.18 9.16 30.26
N GLY A 417 14.35 8.84 29.73
CA GLY A 417 14.59 7.69 28.84
C GLY A 417 14.57 6.31 29.51
N SER A 418 13.50 5.97 30.23
CA SER A 418 13.28 4.64 30.80
C SER A 418 12.92 3.63 29.72
N THR A 419 13.49 2.44 29.78
CA THR A 419 13.06 1.27 29.00
C THR A 419 11.54 1.07 29.11
N PRO A 420 10.80 0.93 27.99
CA PRO A 420 9.35 0.79 28.05
C PRO A 420 8.94 -0.53 28.74
N SER A 421 7.95 -0.44 29.63
CA SER A 421 7.44 -1.63 30.33
C SER A 421 6.87 -2.65 29.33
N LYS A 422 6.75 -3.92 29.74
CA LYS A 422 6.17 -4.99 28.92
C LYS A 422 4.77 -4.61 28.40
N GLU A 423 3.90 -4.14 29.29
CA GLU A 423 2.56 -3.63 28.97
C GLU A 423 2.59 -2.44 27.99
N GLN A 424 3.54 -1.51 28.14
CA GLN A 424 3.72 -0.38 27.22
C GLN A 424 4.17 -0.85 25.83
N ARG A 425 5.09 -1.83 25.75
CA ARG A 425 5.54 -2.44 24.50
C ARG A 425 4.39 -3.17 23.79
N GLN A 426 3.63 -4.00 24.51
CA GLN A 426 2.46 -4.70 23.99
C GLN A 426 1.34 -3.75 23.54
N THR A 427 1.06 -2.69 24.31
CA THR A 427 0.08 -1.64 23.96
C THR A 427 0.49 -0.90 22.70
N LEU A 428 1.76 -0.51 22.58
CA LEU A 428 2.31 0.17 21.41
C LEU A 428 2.30 -0.74 20.18
N ALA A 429 2.71 -2.01 20.32
CA ALA A 429 2.67 -3.02 19.28
C ALA A 429 1.24 -3.24 18.77
N THR A 430 0.28 -3.40 19.68
CA THR A 430 -1.15 -3.52 19.35
C THR A 430 -1.66 -2.29 18.59
N SER A 431 -1.34 -1.05 19.02
CA SER A 431 -1.72 0.15 18.27
C SER A 431 -1.13 0.13 16.84
N LEU A 432 0.16 -0.17 16.71
CA LEU A 432 0.85 -0.23 15.42
C LEU A 432 0.27 -1.32 14.50
N ALA A 433 -0.08 -2.48 15.04
CA ALA A 433 -0.71 -3.58 14.29
C ALA A 433 -2.14 -3.22 13.83
N ARG A 434 -2.93 -2.54 14.68
CA ARG A 434 -4.26 -2.01 14.33
C ARG A 434 -4.21 -0.83 13.34
N GLU A 435 -3.05 -0.23 13.11
CA GLU A 435 -2.78 0.72 12.02
C GLU A 435 -2.23 0.03 10.74
N GLY A 436 -1.94 -1.27 10.81
CA GLY A 436 -1.37 -2.07 9.71
C GLY A 436 0.15 -1.98 9.57
N PHE A 437 0.86 -1.46 10.58
CA PHE A 437 2.32 -1.30 10.58
C PHE A 437 3.04 -2.53 11.17
N ASP A 438 2.73 -3.72 10.64
CA ASP A 438 3.14 -5.03 11.19
C ASP A 438 4.62 -5.07 11.66
N ARG A 439 5.56 -4.63 10.81
CA ARG A 439 7.01 -4.63 11.12
C ARG A 439 7.35 -3.76 12.34
N LYS A 440 6.69 -2.60 12.50
CA LYS A 440 6.90 -1.72 13.65
C LYS A 440 6.26 -2.27 14.91
N ALA A 441 5.17 -3.03 14.81
CA ALA A 441 4.60 -3.71 15.96
C ALA A 441 5.55 -4.77 16.52
N CYS A 442 6.11 -5.64 15.67
CA CYS A 442 7.13 -6.60 16.09
C CYS A 442 8.38 -5.91 16.67
N ALA A 443 8.86 -4.83 16.05
CA ALA A 443 9.98 -4.05 16.58
C ALA A 443 9.67 -3.37 17.93
N ALA A 444 8.41 -2.99 18.18
CA ALA A 444 8.00 -2.43 19.47
C ALA A 444 7.97 -3.48 20.60
N LEU A 445 7.65 -4.75 20.29
CA LEU A 445 7.72 -5.85 21.27
C LEU A 445 9.16 -6.08 21.77
N LEU A 446 10.15 -6.07 20.87
CA LEU A 446 11.57 -6.23 21.21
C LEU A 446 12.28 -4.91 21.59
N SER A 447 11.59 -3.78 21.64
CA SER A 447 12.25 -2.47 21.75
C SER A 447 12.88 -2.25 23.12
N THR A 448 14.21 -2.30 23.18
CA THR A 448 15.03 -1.83 24.32
C THR A 448 14.93 -0.32 24.56
N GLY A 449 14.37 0.42 23.61
CA GLY A 449 14.18 1.87 23.67
C GLY A 449 15.10 2.61 22.69
N LEU A 450 15.32 3.90 22.97
CA LEU A 450 16.36 4.72 22.34
C LEU A 450 17.40 5.05 23.41
N CYS A 451 18.63 5.39 23.01
CA CYS A 451 19.58 5.96 23.98
C CYS A 451 18.99 7.25 24.56
N ALA A 452 19.13 7.45 25.87
CA ALA A 452 18.59 8.62 26.53
C ALA A 452 19.22 9.91 25.97
N PRO A 453 18.47 11.02 25.85
CA PRO A 453 19.03 12.30 25.47
C PRO A 453 19.91 12.83 26.62
N THR A 454 21.21 12.51 26.58
CA THR A 454 22.24 12.98 27.51
C THR A 454 23.36 13.70 26.76
N ALA A 455 24.13 14.51 27.49
CA ALA A 455 25.31 15.18 26.95
C ALA A 455 26.34 14.18 26.38
N ASP A 456 26.53 13.03 27.05
CA ASP A 456 27.44 11.96 26.63
C ASP A 456 26.94 11.28 25.35
N THR A 457 25.63 11.04 25.24
CA THR A 457 25.01 10.51 24.02
C THR A 457 25.16 11.51 22.86
N ALA A 458 24.99 12.81 23.13
CA ALA A 458 25.23 13.85 22.14
C ALA A 458 26.72 13.96 21.74
N ALA A 459 27.66 13.78 22.68
CA ALA A 459 29.09 13.74 22.39
C ALA A 459 29.49 12.52 21.55
N ALA A 460 28.98 11.33 21.88
CA ALA A 460 29.18 10.11 21.11
C ALA A 460 28.56 10.21 19.70
N LEU A 461 27.45 10.95 19.54
CA LEU A 461 26.90 11.26 18.21
C LEU A 461 27.79 12.24 17.43
N ARG A 462 28.38 13.26 18.07
CA ARG A 462 29.33 14.18 17.41
C ARG A 462 30.59 13.45 16.95
N ALA A 463 31.14 12.56 17.77
CA ALA A 463 32.32 11.75 17.41
C ALA A 463 32.11 10.85 16.17
N LEU A 464 30.85 10.61 15.76
CA LEU A 464 30.50 9.87 14.53
C LEU A 464 30.19 10.77 13.32
N HIS A 465 30.29 12.09 13.45
CA HIS A 465 30.14 13.05 12.35
C HIS A 465 31.37 13.98 12.38
N PRO A 466 32.51 13.55 11.80
CA PRO A 466 33.74 14.33 11.85
C PRO A 466 33.64 15.57 10.95
N ASP A 467 34.41 16.60 11.29
CA ASP A 467 34.47 17.81 10.48
C ASP A 467 35.37 17.64 9.25
N GLN A 468 34.83 18.03 8.09
CA GLN A 468 35.55 18.14 6.82
C GLN A 468 35.34 19.54 6.23
N PRO A 469 36.33 20.12 5.54
CA PRO A 469 36.16 21.38 4.82
C PRO A 469 35.12 21.24 3.71
N ALA A 470 34.46 22.34 3.36
CA ALA A 470 33.47 22.35 2.28
C ALA A 470 34.10 21.89 0.95
N PRO A 471 33.47 20.93 0.23
CA PRO A 471 34.05 20.37 -0.98
C PRO A 471 34.15 21.43 -2.10
N THR A 472 35.35 21.56 -2.67
CA THR A 472 35.60 22.41 -3.84
C THR A 472 35.06 21.68 -5.08
N VAL A 473 33.95 22.18 -5.63
CA VAL A 473 33.25 21.64 -6.80
C VAL A 473 32.71 22.80 -7.65
N ALA A 474 32.34 22.53 -8.90
CA ALA A 474 31.73 23.51 -9.80
C ALA A 474 30.45 24.12 -9.20
N ALA A 475 30.08 25.34 -9.62
CA ALA A 475 28.88 25.99 -9.09
C ALA A 475 27.62 25.24 -9.57
N ILE A 476 26.57 25.22 -8.73
CA ILE A 476 25.32 24.49 -9.02
C ILE A 476 24.68 24.93 -10.36
N ASN A 477 24.94 26.15 -10.81
CA ASN A 477 24.46 26.67 -12.09
C ASN A 477 25.19 26.10 -13.31
N ASP A 478 26.45 25.65 -13.17
CA ASP A 478 27.27 25.08 -14.24
C ASP A 478 27.02 23.58 -14.42
N LEU A 479 26.54 22.91 -13.37
CA LEU A 479 26.19 21.49 -13.39
C LEU A 479 25.03 21.20 -14.36
N PRO A 480 24.95 19.99 -14.95
CA PRO A 480 23.81 19.61 -15.79
C PRO A 480 22.45 19.76 -15.11
N LEU A 481 21.41 20.10 -15.87
CA LEU A 481 20.03 20.14 -15.37
C LEU A 481 19.53 18.71 -15.10
N ALA A 482 18.77 18.53 -14.02
CA ALA A 482 18.06 17.29 -13.77
C ALA A 482 16.93 17.10 -14.82
N PRO A 483 16.57 15.86 -15.21
CA PRO A 483 15.38 15.61 -16.02
C PRO A 483 14.11 16.04 -15.27
N GLU A 484 13.11 16.55 -15.99
CA GLU A 484 11.85 16.96 -15.37
C GLU A 484 11.07 15.75 -14.82
N LEU A 485 10.69 15.83 -13.55
CA LEU A 485 9.85 14.83 -12.91
C LEU A 485 8.42 15.01 -13.39
N ALA A 486 7.87 14.02 -14.11
CA ALA A 486 6.46 14.02 -14.49
C ALA A 486 5.53 13.74 -13.28
N PRO A 487 4.32 14.33 -13.21
CA PRO A 487 3.38 14.08 -12.10
C PRO A 487 3.03 12.60 -11.88
N ASP A 488 2.99 11.79 -12.95
CA ASP A 488 2.80 10.34 -12.84
C ASP A 488 3.97 9.63 -12.16
N LEU A 489 5.22 10.08 -12.39
CA LEU A 489 6.38 9.53 -11.70
C LEU A 489 6.33 9.89 -10.21
N VAL A 490 6.03 11.15 -9.88
CA VAL A 490 5.83 11.61 -8.49
C VAL A 490 4.71 10.82 -7.82
N CYS A 491 3.59 10.60 -8.50
CA CYS A 491 2.46 9.82 -8.01
C CYS A 491 2.84 8.34 -7.75
N ARG A 492 3.56 7.69 -8.68
CA ARG A 492 4.08 6.32 -8.49
C ARG A 492 5.07 6.25 -7.32
N CYS A 493 6.04 7.15 -7.24
CA CYS A 493 7.04 7.17 -6.17
C CYS A 493 6.42 7.45 -4.80
N LEU A 494 5.46 8.38 -4.71
CA LEU A 494 4.67 8.66 -3.51
C LEU A 494 3.87 7.43 -3.08
N ARG A 495 3.12 6.79 -4.00
CA ARG A 495 2.39 5.54 -3.71
C ARG A 495 3.33 4.43 -3.20
N ALA A 496 4.52 4.30 -3.79
CA ALA A 496 5.54 3.31 -3.42
C ALA A 496 6.35 3.61 -2.14
N PHE A 497 6.09 4.71 -1.41
CA PHE A 497 6.67 4.88 -0.06
C PHE A 497 5.93 4.03 0.99
N PRO A 498 6.64 3.43 1.96
CA PRO A 498 6.02 2.84 3.14
C PRO A 498 5.10 3.83 3.87
N ARG A 499 3.97 3.36 4.41
CA ARG A 499 2.99 4.23 5.09
C ARG A 499 3.50 4.66 6.47
N GLU A 500 4.30 3.79 7.08
CA GLU A 500 4.90 3.90 8.40
C GLU A 500 6.15 4.78 8.45
N THR A 501 6.60 5.36 7.31
CA THR A 501 7.80 6.20 7.23
C THR A 501 7.78 7.33 8.27
N ALA A 502 8.86 7.43 9.07
CA ALA A 502 8.98 8.45 10.10
C ALA A 502 9.10 9.86 9.48
N PRO A 503 8.44 10.88 10.06
CA PRO A 503 8.52 12.27 9.60
C PRO A 503 9.92 12.84 9.79
N GLY A 504 10.25 13.89 9.03
CA GLY A 504 11.41 14.74 9.34
C GLY A 504 11.13 15.69 10.52
N ALA A 505 12.03 16.64 10.76
CA ALA A 505 11.92 17.62 11.82
C ALA A 505 10.65 18.48 11.73
N CYS A 506 10.16 18.82 10.53
CA CYS A 506 8.93 19.58 10.30
C CYS A 506 7.65 18.82 10.68
N GLY A 507 7.72 17.50 10.90
CA GLY A 507 6.58 16.67 11.28
C GLY A 507 5.65 16.23 10.13
N LEU A 508 5.91 16.65 8.89
CA LEU A 508 5.24 16.14 7.68
C LEU A 508 5.48 14.63 7.52
N ARG A 509 4.48 13.88 7.04
CA ARG A 509 4.54 12.42 6.82
C ARG A 509 4.18 12.08 5.37
N ILE A 510 4.68 10.93 4.88
CA ILE A 510 4.19 10.30 3.64
C ILE A 510 2.66 10.15 3.66
N LEU A 511 2.07 9.79 4.80
CA LEU A 511 0.61 9.68 4.93
C LEU A 511 -0.11 11.01 4.70
N HIS A 512 0.44 12.14 5.14
CA HIS A 512 -0.16 13.45 4.90
C HIS A 512 -0.18 13.81 3.40
N LEU A 513 0.88 13.45 2.66
CA LEU A 513 0.92 13.60 1.20
C LEU A 513 -0.06 12.64 0.52
N LYS A 514 -0.09 11.35 0.92
CA LYS A 514 -1.02 10.35 0.37
C LYS A 514 -2.49 10.70 0.63
N GLU A 515 -2.80 11.30 1.78
CA GLU A 515 -4.17 11.70 2.16
C GLU A 515 -4.56 13.10 1.66
N ALA A 516 -3.63 13.84 1.03
CA ALA A 516 -3.92 15.04 0.24
C ALA A 516 -4.33 14.74 -1.21
N CYS A 517 -4.08 13.53 -1.72
CA CYS A 517 -4.57 13.03 -3.01
C CYS A 517 -6.07 12.70 -2.97
N VAL A 518 -6.92 13.71 -2.77
CA VAL A 518 -8.39 13.57 -2.68
C VAL A 518 -9.04 13.65 -4.07
N ALA A 519 -10.13 12.92 -4.30
CA ALA A 519 -10.93 13.05 -5.52
C ALA A 519 -11.28 14.54 -5.81
N GLY A 520 -11.11 14.95 -7.06
CA GLY A 520 -11.36 16.33 -7.51
C GLY A 520 -10.25 17.35 -7.21
N SER A 521 -9.33 17.11 -6.25
CA SER A 521 -8.18 18.00 -5.98
C SER A 521 -6.80 17.36 -6.17
N SER A 522 -6.73 16.03 -6.32
CA SER A 522 -5.46 15.30 -6.42
C SER A 522 -4.58 15.72 -7.60
N GLU A 523 -5.16 16.20 -8.71
CA GLU A 523 -4.40 16.66 -9.88
C GLU A 523 -3.67 17.97 -9.56
N ALA A 524 -4.40 19.00 -9.10
CA ALA A 524 -3.80 20.27 -8.68
C ALA A 524 -2.76 20.08 -7.56
N PHE A 525 -3.04 19.20 -6.58
CA PHE A 525 -2.09 18.85 -5.53
C PHE A 525 -0.82 18.19 -6.10
N LEU A 526 -0.96 17.19 -6.98
CA LEU A 526 0.19 16.51 -7.58
C LEU A 526 0.99 17.45 -8.49
N THR A 527 0.36 18.38 -9.21
CA THR A 527 1.07 19.39 -10.02
C THR A 527 1.92 20.30 -9.13
N GLN A 528 1.38 20.85 -8.04
CA GLN A 528 2.15 21.74 -7.15
C GLN A 528 3.23 20.98 -6.35
N LEU A 529 2.96 19.74 -5.93
CA LEU A 529 3.98 18.87 -5.34
C LEU A 529 5.11 18.60 -6.35
N THR A 530 4.77 18.30 -7.60
CA THR A 530 5.74 18.05 -8.68
C THR A 530 6.58 19.29 -8.98
N ALA A 531 5.97 20.48 -9.00
CA ALA A 531 6.69 21.74 -9.18
C ALA A 531 7.75 21.99 -8.08
N VAL A 532 7.41 21.75 -6.81
CA VAL A 532 8.38 21.84 -5.69
C VAL A 532 9.46 20.76 -5.78
N LEU A 533 9.12 19.53 -6.17
CA LEU A 533 10.11 18.46 -6.34
C LEU A 533 11.05 18.72 -7.54
N ASN A 534 10.57 19.37 -8.61
CA ASN A 534 11.39 19.84 -9.72
C ASN A 534 12.31 20.99 -9.30
N LEU A 535 11.80 21.98 -8.56
CA LEU A 535 12.61 23.07 -7.98
C LEU A 535 13.75 22.51 -7.12
N LEU A 536 13.48 21.50 -6.30
CA LEU A 536 14.49 20.78 -5.52
C LEU A 536 15.46 19.99 -6.41
N ALA A 537 14.97 19.19 -7.37
CA ALA A 537 15.81 18.40 -8.27
C ALA A 537 16.82 19.27 -9.06
N GLN A 538 16.42 20.48 -9.46
CA GLN A 538 17.29 21.46 -10.14
C GLN A 538 18.24 22.23 -9.20
N GLY A 539 18.28 21.91 -7.90
CA GLY A 539 19.11 22.62 -6.91
C GLY A 539 18.72 24.09 -6.70
N ARG A 540 17.47 24.47 -7.03
CA ARG A 540 16.99 25.87 -7.04
C ARG A 540 16.36 26.34 -5.73
N ALA A 541 16.37 25.53 -4.68
CA ALA A 541 15.93 25.98 -3.36
C ALA A 541 16.97 26.94 -2.73
N PRO A 542 16.58 27.92 -1.90
CA PRO A 542 17.52 28.91 -1.39
C PRO A 542 18.50 28.33 -0.37
N ASP A 543 19.69 28.92 -0.31
CA ASP A 543 20.78 28.45 0.53
C ASP A 543 20.45 28.43 2.03
N PHE A 544 19.65 29.39 2.52
CA PHE A 544 19.21 29.43 3.92
C PHE A 544 18.30 28.25 4.32
N VAL A 545 17.70 27.55 3.35
CA VAL A 545 16.84 26.38 3.57
C VAL A 545 17.65 25.09 3.72
N ALA A 546 18.81 25.00 3.07
CA ALA A 546 19.63 23.79 3.02
C ALA A 546 20.00 23.21 4.41
N PRO A 547 20.43 24.00 5.42
CA PRO A 547 20.80 23.47 6.72
C PRO A 547 19.69 22.69 7.45
N VAL A 548 18.42 22.94 7.11
CA VAL A 548 17.24 22.29 7.73
C VAL A 548 16.61 21.25 6.81
N LEU A 549 16.45 21.53 5.51
CA LEU A 549 15.81 20.61 4.56
C LEU A 549 16.74 19.48 4.10
N ALA A 550 18.04 19.75 3.96
CA ALA A 550 19.08 18.73 3.85
C ALA A 550 19.66 18.30 5.22
N GLY A 551 19.21 18.94 6.31
CA GLY A 551 19.33 18.43 7.67
C GLY A 551 18.40 17.24 7.96
N ALA A 552 18.36 16.83 9.24
CA ALA A 552 17.55 15.70 9.70
C ALA A 552 17.20 15.78 11.19
N SER A 553 16.22 14.96 11.61
CA SER A 553 16.06 14.58 13.02
C SER A 553 16.97 13.38 13.31
N LEU A 554 17.89 13.52 14.26
CA LEU A 554 18.85 12.48 14.63
C LEU A 554 18.30 11.60 15.74
N VAL A 555 18.45 10.28 15.60
CA VAL A 555 18.04 9.28 16.59
C VAL A 555 19.25 8.41 16.95
N ALA A 556 19.47 8.19 18.25
CA ALA A 556 20.48 7.27 18.76
C ALA A 556 19.85 5.90 19.09
N LEU A 557 20.30 4.87 18.38
CA LEU A 557 20.02 3.47 18.72
C LEU A 557 21.21 2.87 19.49
N PRO A 558 20.99 2.02 20.50
CA PRO A 558 22.08 1.31 21.17
C PRO A 558 22.72 0.28 20.24
N LYS A 559 24.04 0.13 20.31
CA LYS A 559 24.77 -1.01 19.73
C LYS A 559 24.85 -2.16 20.77
N PRO A 560 24.82 -3.45 20.36
CA PRO A 560 24.89 -4.57 21.30
C PRO A 560 26.15 -4.55 22.18
N ASN A 561 27.30 -4.21 21.60
CA ASN A 561 28.61 -4.22 22.26
C ASN A 561 28.91 -2.89 23.00
N GLY A 562 27.88 -2.10 23.32
CA GLY A 562 28.03 -0.72 23.79
C GLY A 562 28.25 0.30 22.67
N GLY A 563 28.03 1.58 23.01
CA GLY A 563 28.09 2.71 22.07
C GLY A 563 26.79 2.91 21.27
N VAL A 564 26.82 3.92 20.38
CA VAL A 564 25.62 4.42 19.67
C VAL A 564 25.68 4.21 18.16
N ARG A 565 24.50 4.10 17.55
CA ARG A 565 24.27 4.13 16.09
C ARG A 565 23.40 5.36 15.75
N PRO A 566 23.90 6.31 14.94
CA PRO A 566 23.11 7.46 14.46
C PRO A 566 22.14 7.03 13.36
N ILE A 567 20.91 7.54 13.38
CA ILE A 567 19.95 7.43 12.27
C ILE A 567 19.44 8.83 11.93
N ALA A 568 19.71 9.30 10.71
CA ALA A 568 19.35 10.63 10.24
C ALA A 568 18.00 10.61 9.51
N VAL A 569 16.91 10.93 10.21
CA VAL A 569 15.56 11.01 9.64
C VAL A 569 15.38 12.36 8.93
N GLY A 570 15.93 12.45 7.71
CA GLY A 570 15.87 13.64 6.84
C GLY A 570 14.44 14.03 6.42
N GLU A 571 14.28 15.14 5.69
CA GLU A 571 12.93 15.64 5.39
C GLU A 571 12.14 14.81 4.38
N ILE A 572 10.80 14.89 4.46
CA ILE A 572 9.91 14.12 3.56
C ILE A 572 10.04 14.56 2.11
N LEU A 573 10.11 15.87 1.85
CA LEU A 573 10.26 16.40 0.50
C LEU A 573 11.62 15.98 -0.10
N ARG A 574 12.71 16.13 0.66
CA ARG A 574 14.04 15.64 0.25
C ARG A 574 14.04 14.15 -0.09
N ARG A 575 13.48 13.31 0.78
CA ARG A 575 13.40 11.86 0.55
C ARG A 575 12.53 11.52 -0.67
N LEU A 576 11.45 12.28 -0.92
CA LEU A 576 10.61 12.10 -2.11
C LEU A 576 11.35 12.51 -3.40
N THR A 577 12.03 13.66 -3.42
CA THR A 577 12.90 14.09 -4.54
C THR A 577 13.94 13.00 -4.85
N GLY A 578 14.67 12.53 -3.84
CA GLY A 578 15.66 11.47 -3.97
C GLY A 578 15.07 10.16 -4.52
N LYS A 579 13.88 9.75 -4.08
CA LYS A 579 13.21 8.54 -4.62
C LYS A 579 12.73 8.72 -6.07
N CYS A 580 12.33 9.93 -6.47
CA CYS A 580 11.96 10.21 -7.86
C CYS A 580 13.18 10.17 -8.78
N LEU A 581 14.28 10.84 -8.38
CA LEU A 581 15.55 10.84 -9.12
C LEU A 581 16.18 9.45 -9.23
N MET A 582 16.24 8.69 -8.12
CA MET A 582 16.68 7.28 -8.11
C MET A 582 15.79 6.37 -8.97
N SER A 583 14.55 6.77 -9.27
CA SER A 583 13.66 6.03 -10.18
C SER A 583 13.88 6.38 -11.66
N LEU A 584 14.63 7.44 -11.97
CA LEU A 584 15.09 7.75 -13.33
C LEU A 584 16.40 7.02 -13.61
N VAL A 585 17.45 7.30 -12.83
CA VAL A 585 18.82 6.78 -13.07
C VAL A 585 19.02 5.30 -12.69
N ARG A 586 17.94 4.53 -12.48
CA ARG A 586 18.02 3.18 -11.91
C ARG A 586 18.76 2.19 -12.81
N GLU A 587 18.47 2.23 -14.10
CA GLU A 587 19.05 1.29 -15.07
C GLU A 587 20.50 1.68 -15.37
N ASP A 588 20.79 2.99 -15.48
CA ASP A 588 22.14 3.54 -15.59
C ASP A 588 22.99 3.15 -14.37
N ALA A 589 22.45 3.28 -13.16
CA ALA A 589 23.09 2.86 -11.93
C ALA A 589 23.37 1.35 -11.92
N ARG A 590 22.43 0.51 -12.36
CA ARG A 590 22.70 -0.94 -12.49
C ARG A 590 23.85 -1.19 -13.47
N SER A 591 23.86 -0.53 -14.62
CA SER A 591 24.90 -0.70 -15.65
C SER A 591 26.26 -0.13 -15.25
N TYR A 592 26.31 0.86 -14.36
CA TYR A 592 27.53 1.50 -13.89
C TYR A 592 28.16 0.74 -12.71
N PHE A 593 27.34 0.24 -11.77
CA PHE A 593 27.82 -0.46 -10.57
C PHE A 593 28.19 -1.92 -10.83
N TRP A 594 27.44 -2.63 -11.67
CA TRP A 594 27.69 -4.03 -12.02
C TRP A 594 29.00 -4.22 -12.80
N PRO A 595 29.77 -5.31 -12.57
CA PRO A 595 29.60 -6.33 -11.52
C PRO A 595 30.21 -5.94 -10.17
N ALA A 596 31.16 -4.99 -10.14
CA ALA A 596 32.01 -4.65 -9.00
C ALA A 596 31.26 -4.22 -7.72
N GLN A 597 30.04 -3.69 -7.85
CA GLN A 597 29.21 -3.19 -6.77
C GLN A 597 27.74 -3.63 -6.96
N VAL A 598 27.19 -4.31 -5.96
CA VAL A 598 25.86 -4.97 -6.03
C VAL A 598 24.87 -4.49 -4.96
N GLY A 599 25.29 -3.58 -4.08
CA GLY A 599 24.43 -2.96 -3.06
C GLY A 599 23.42 -1.96 -3.64
N VAL A 600 23.65 -1.46 -4.87
CA VAL A 600 22.80 -0.45 -5.52
C VAL A 600 22.20 -1.00 -6.82
N ALA A 601 20.90 -0.77 -7.00
CA ALA A 601 20.08 -1.13 -8.18
C ALA A 601 19.95 -2.63 -8.56
N VAL A 602 20.90 -3.50 -8.20
CA VAL A 602 20.96 -4.94 -8.51
C VAL A 602 19.95 -5.75 -7.67
N PRO A 603 18.95 -6.42 -8.29
CA PRO A 603 17.99 -7.26 -7.55
C PRO A 603 18.65 -8.53 -6.98
N GLY A 604 18.59 -8.67 -5.65
CA GLY A 604 19.16 -9.83 -4.95
C GLY A 604 20.69 -9.85 -4.89
N GLY A 605 21.35 -8.68 -4.94
CA GLY A 605 22.82 -8.58 -4.93
C GLY A 605 23.51 -9.37 -3.81
N ALA A 606 22.98 -9.34 -2.58
CA ALA A 606 23.52 -10.10 -1.47
C ALA A 606 23.42 -11.64 -1.67
N GLU A 607 22.28 -12.11 -2.19
CA GLU A 607 22.08 -13.54 -2.50
C GLU A 607 23.04 -14.00 -3.62
N LYS A 608 23.29 -13.13 -4.61
CA LYS A 608 24.26 -13.38 -5.69
C LYS A 608 25.66 -13.59 -5.15
N VAL A 609 26.16 -12.63 -4.35
CA VAL A 609 27.49 -12.69 -3.73
C VAL A 609 27.62 -13.94 -2.85
N VAL A 610 26.63 -14.24 -2.00
CA VAL A 610 26.66 -15.42 -1.12
C VAL A 610 26.76 -16.73 -1.90
N HIS A 611 25.94 -16.92 -2.94
CA HIS A 611 25.93 -18.17 -3.70
C HIS A 611 27.16 -18.31 -4.60
N THR A 612 27.66 -17.22 -5.20
CA THR A 612 28.93 -17.24 -5.95
C THR A 612 30.11 -17.57 -5.04
N VAL A 613 30.25 -16.88 -3.89
CA VAL A 613 31.34 -17.15 -2.94
C VAL A 613 31.22 -18.55 -2.32
N ARG A 614 30.00 -19.07 -2.09
CA ARG A 614 29.78 -20.48 -1.70
C ARG A 614 30.27 -21.47 -2.76
N ALA A 615 30.00 -21.19 -4.04
CA ALA A 615 30.47 -22.03 -5.14
C ALA A 615 32.00 -22.02 -5.26
N TRP A 616 32.61 -20.84 -5.25
CA TRP A 616 34.07 -20.66 -5.22
C TRP A 616 34.70 -21.37 -4.02
N HIS A 617 34.21 -21.13 -2.80
CA HIS A 617 34.76 -21.71 -1.58
C HIS A 617 34.71 -23.25 -1.61
N ARG A 618 33.64 -23.85 -2.16
CA ARG A 618 33.58 -25.31 -2.34
C ARG A 618 34.64 -25.81 -3.34
N ARG A 619 34.82 -25.15 -4.48
CA ARG A 619 35.85 -25.52 -5.48
C ARG A 619 37.27 -25.41 -4.91
N GLN A 620 37.51 -24.47 -3.99
CA GLN A 620 38.82 -24.29 -3.34
C GLN A 620 39.05 -25.13 -2.07
N GLN A 621 38.19 -26.12 -1.76
CA GLN A 621 38.35 -26.99 -0.56
C GLN A 621 39.64 -27.81 -0.52
N CYS A 622 40.30 -28.03 -1.66
CA CYS A 622 41.60 -28.71 -1.73
C CYS A 622 42.80 -27.75 -1.94
N SER A 623 42.57 -26.44 -1.97
CA SER A 623 43.64 -25.46 -2.23
C SER A 623 44.46 -25.16 -0.97
N SER A 624 45.77 -24.97 -1.17
CA SER A 624 46.77 -24.62 -0.14
C SER A 624 47.23 -23.15 -0.19
N HIS A 625 46.69 -22.34 -1.12
CA HIS A 625 47.20 -21.00 -1.45
C HIS A 625 46.09 -19.96 -1.67
N LYS A 626 44.83 -20.28 -1.40
CA LYS A 626 43.66 -19.42 -1.63
C LYS A 626 43.10 -18.88 -0.31
N VAL A 627 42.73 -17.60 -0.31
CA VAL A 627 42.08 -16.92 0.82
C VAL A 627 40.93 -16.04 0.34
N ALA A 628 40.02 -15.71 1.26
CA ALA A 628 39.02 -14.67 1.05
C ALA A 628 39.08 -13.64 2.19
N LEU A 629 38.96 -12.36 1.85
CA LEU A 629 39.10 -11.22 2.74
C LEU A 629 37.82 -10.37 2.72
N LYS A 630 37.16 -10.27 3.86
CA LYS A 630 36.04 -9.34 4.12
C LYS A 630 36.58 -8.00 4.62
N LEU A 631 36.09 -6.90 4.04
CA LEU A 631 36.45 -5.52 4.40
C LEU A 631 35.37 -4.89 5.31
N ASP A 632 35.78 -4.23 6.40
CA ASP A 632 34.94 -3.30 7.19
C ASP A 632 35.60 -1.92 7.20
N PHE A 633 34.81 -0.87 6.96
CA PHE A 633 35.27 0.52 6.99
C PHE A 633 34.71 1.26 8.20
N THR A 634 35.59 1.95 8.93
CA THR A 634 35.19 2.69 10.14
C THR A 634 34.27 3.86 9.80
N ASN A 635 32.99 3.74 10.19
CA ASN A 635 31.98 4.79 10.09
C ASN A 635 31.72 5.30 8.65
N ALA A 636 31.93 4.42 7.66
CA ALA A 636 32.09 4.73 6.23
C ALA A 636 31.13 5.79 5.65
N PHE A 637 29.83 5.64 5.91
CA PHE A 637 28.80 6.57 5.43
C PHE A 637 29.03 8.01 5.91
N ASN A 638 29.44 8.21 7.17
CA ASN A 638 29.63 9.54 7.74
C ASN A 638 31.05 10.10 7.50
N THR A 639 32.00 9.28 7.03
CA THR A 639 33.41 9.65 6.81
C THR A 639 33.77 9.92 5.34
N VAL A 640 33.07 9.28 4.38
CA VAL A 640 33.37 9.40 2.95
C VAL A 640 33.48 10.86 2.48
N ASN A 641 34.54 11.16 1.71
CA ASN A 641 34.88 12.51 1.27
C ASN A 641 33.81 13.06 0.30
N ARG A 642 33.21 14.20 0.65
CA ARG A 642 32.14 14.80 -0.13
C ARG A 642 32.57 15.33 -1.51
N ALA A 643 33.82 15.73 -1.69
CA ALA A 643 34.31 16.16 -3.01
C ALA A 643 34.40 14.96 -3.97
N ALA A 644 34.87 13.81 -3.48
CA ALA A 644 34.88 12.56 -4.25
C ALA A 644 33.45 12.12 -4.63
N VAL A 645 32.51 12.17 -3.67
CA VAL A 645 31.08 11.90 -3.93
C VAL A 645 30.52 12.82 -5.01
N LEU A 646 30.64 14.14 -4.84
CA LEU A 646 30.00 15.11 -5.74
C LEU A 646 30.62 15.14 -7.14
N THR A 647 31.93 14.95 -7.25
CA THR A 647 32.64 14.87 -8.55
C THR A 647 32.19 13.62 -9.31
N ALA A 648 32.25 12.44 -8.70
CA ALA A 648 31.86 11.19 -9.35
C ALA A 648 30.35 11.14 -9.70
N VAL A 649 29.50 11.82 -8.92
CA VAL A 649 28.10 12.06 -9.30
C VAL A 649 27.98 12.98 -10.51
N SER A 650 28.79 14.03 -10.62
CA SER A 650 28.79 14.93 -11.78
C SER A 650 29.24 14.25 -13.07
N GLU A 651 30.20 13.33 -12.97
CA GLU A 651 30.76 12.60 -14.12
C GLU A 651 29.86 11.46 -14.61
N HIS A 652 29.16 10.76 -13.70
CA HIS A 652 28.47 9.50 -14.03
C HIS A 652 26.95 9.54 -13.86
N PHE A 653 26.42 10.45 -13.04
CA PHE A 653 24.99 10.61 -12.82
C PHE A 653 24.58 12.09 -12.93
N PRO A 654 24.78 12.74 -14.10
CA PRO A 654 24.54 14.18 -14.31
C PRO A 654 23.12 14.62 -13.90
N ALA A 655 22.14 13.73 -14.02
CA ALA A 655 20.76 13.92 -13.59
C ALA A 655 20.57 14.12 -12.07
N LEU A 656 21.58 13.83 -11.24
CA LEU A 656 21.56 13.98 -9.78
C LEU A 656 22.35 15.19 -9.29
N SER A 657 23.27 15.73 -10.10
CA SER A 657 24.41 16.52 -9.61
C SER A 657 24.00 17.81 -8.90
N ARG A 658 23.03 18.54 -9.43
CA ARG A 658 22.47 19.75 -8.79
C ARG A 658 21.87 19.46 -7.43
N TRP A 659 21.06 18.40 -7.32
CA TRP A 659 20.41 18.02 -6.08
C TRP A 659 21.37 17.45 -5.03
N ALA A 660 22.33 16.61 -5.47
CA ALA A 660 23.37 16.08 -4.59
C ALA A 660 24.26 17.21 -4.05
N THR A 661 24.71 18.12 -4.91
CA THR A 661 25.53 19.29 -4.54
C THR A 661 24.75 20.19 -3.58
N TRP A 662 23.49 20.52 -3.87
CA TRP A 662 22.64 21.31 -2.98
C TRP A 662 22.48 20.68 -1.58
N CYS A 663 22.37 19.35 -1.49
CA CYS A 663 22.24 18.64 -0.21
C CYS A 663 23.55 18.52 0.58
N TYR A 664 24.70 18.45 -0.08
CA TYR A 664 25.96 17.99 0.55
C TYR A 664 27.15 18.96 0.41
N GLN A 665 27.12 19.98 -0.46
CA GLN A 665 28.22 20.95 -0.60
C GLN A 665 28.44 21.80 0.66
N ARG A 666 27.44 21.89 1.55
CA ARG A 666 27.51 22.66 2.79
C ARG A 666 27.22 21.80 4.02
N PRO A 667 27.65 22.21 5.22
CA PRO A 667 27.25 21.56 6.45
C PRO A 667 25.72 21.62 6.67
N THR A 668 25.15 20.57 7.26
CA THR A 668 23.71 20.45 7.50
C THR A 668 23.43 20.04 8.94
N ARG A 669 22.27 20.43 9.49
CA ARG A 669 22.00 20.35 10.94
C ARG A 669 21.23 19.07 11.27
N LEU A 670 21.81 18.24 12.15
CA LEU A 670 21.19 17.03 12.68
C LEU A 670 20.69 17.33 14.10
N GLN A 671 19.37 17.41 14.28
CA GLN A 671 18.75 17.76 15.57
C GLN A 671 18.61 16.52 16.47
N PHE A 672 19.34 16.47 17.58
CA PHE A 672 19.23 15.43 18.61
C PHE A 672 18.71 16.03 19.92
N ALA A 673 17.41 15.84 20.19
CA ALA A 673 16.71 16.51 21.29
C ALA A 673 16.91 18.04 21.25
N GLU A 674 17.56 18.63 22.24
CA GLU A 674 17.96 20.05 22.29
C GLU A 674 19.30 20.34 21.60
N TRP A 675 20.18 19.34 21.48
CA TRP A 675 21.48 19.50 20.83
C TRP A 675 21.38 19.48 19.31
N VAL A 676 22.34 20.15 18.68
CA VAL A 676 22.63 19.99 17.26
C VAL A 676 23.98 19.29 17.11
N VAL A 677 24.05 18.41 16.12
CA VAL A 677 25.27 17.84 15.55
C VAL A 677 25.35 18.36 14.11
N GLU A 678 26.53 18.82 13.70
CA GLU A 678 26.75 19.26 12.32
C GLU A 678 27.13 18.06 11.43
N SER A 679 26.68 18.08 10.18
CA SER A 679 27.01 17.09 9.17
C SER A 679 27.74 17.80 8.02
N SER A 680 29.05 17.90 8.16
CA SER A 680 30.03 18.50 7.25
C SER A 680 30.71 17.42 6.38
N ALA A 681 31.03 16.24 6.93
CA ALA A 681 31.49 15.05 6.20
C ALA A 681 30.36 14.12 5.72
N GLY A 682 30.69 13.16 4.84
CA GLY A 682 29.88 11.97 4.56
C GLY A 682 28.53 12.17 3.85
N VAL A 683 27.78 11.07 3.73
CA VAL A 683 26.41 10.98 3.21
C VAL A 683 25.48 10.36 4.26
N GLN A 684 24.29 10.91 4.43
CA GLN A 684 23.49 10.67 5.65
C GLN A 684 22.77 9.31 5.64
N GLN A 685 22.95 8.52 6.71
CA GLN A 685 22.24 7.26 6.95
C GLN A 685 20.72 7.49 7.13
N GLY A 686 19.96 7.25 6.07
CA GLY A 686 18.50 7.48 6.00
C GLY A 686 18.03 8.23 4.74
N ASP A 687 18.96 8.74 3.92
CA ASP A 687 18.70 9.32 2.60
C ASP A 687 18.48 8.22 1.52
N PRO A 688 17.37 8.22 0.77
CA PRO A 688 17.14 7.31 -0.36
C PRO A 688 18.19 7.35 -1.47
N LEU A 689 18.96 8.44 -1.61
CA LEU A 689 20.12 8.50 -2.51
C LEU A 689 21.44 8.13 -1.82
N GLY A 690 21.51 8.15 -0.48
CA GLY A 690 22.73 7.90 0.30
C GLY A 690 23.53 6.67 -0.15
N PRO A 691 22.91 5.49 -0.33
CA PRO A 691 23.61 4.29 -0.82
C PRO A 691 24.22 4.45 -2.22
N LEU A 692 23.58 5.19 -3.14
CA LEU A 692 24.14 5.47 -4.47
C LEU A 692 25.30 6.47 -4.39
N LEU A 693 25.12 7.52 -3.58
CA LEU A 693 26.15 8.56 -3.37
C LEU A 693 27.41 7.99 -2.70
N PHE A 694 27.25 7.04 -1.78
CA PHE A 694 28.35 6.26 -1.22
C PHE A 694 28.99 5.35 -2.29
N ALA A 695 28.19 4.53 -2.96
CA ALA A 695 28.65 3.55 -3.94
C ALA A 695 29.43 4.17 -5.11
N VAL A 696 29.02 5.35 -5.61
CA VAL A 696 29.72 6.01 -6.74
C VAL A 696 31.10 6.55 -6.35
N ALA A 697 31.30 6.96 -5.09
CA ALA A 697 32.61 7.38 -4.61
C ALA A 697 33.60 6.21 -4.52
N ILE A 698 33.13 5.01 -4.12
CA ILE A 698 33.98 3.80 -4.01
C ILE A 698 34.09 2.98 -5.31
N GLN A 699 33.27 3.24 -6.33
CA GLN A 699 33.28 2.45 -7.57
C GLN A 699 34.64 2.43 -8.31
N PRO A 700 35.46 3.49 -8.30
CA PRO A 700 36.82 3.41 -8.84
C PRO A 700 37.65 2.32 -8.16
N LEU A 701 37.70 2.28 -6.82
CA LEU A 701 38.39 1.21 -6.08
C LEU A 701 37.77 -0.17 -6.37
N ALA A 702 36.44 -0.28 -6.40
CA ALA A 702 35.77 -1.54 -6.69
C ALA A 702 36.17 -2.10 -8.07
N ARG A 703 36.27 -1.24 -9.10
CA ARG A 703 36.75 -1.62 -10.44
C ARG A 703 38.24 -1.90 -10.49
N ASP A 704 39.08 -1.13 -9.79
CA ASP A 704 40.52 -1.40 -9.68
C ASP A 704 40.75 -2.82 -9.13
N LEU A 705 39.94 -3.24 -8.16
CA LEU A 705 40.00 -4.56 -7.53
C LEU A 705 39.53 -5.70 -8.43
N CYS A 706 38.49 -5.50 -9.25
CA CYS A 706 38.13 -6.48 -10.29
C CYS A 706 39.28 -6.76 -11.27
N ASN A 707 40.14 -5.77 -11.52
CA ASN A 707 41.31 -5.89 -12.39
C ASN A 707 42.59 -6.35 -11.66
N ALA A 708 42.55 -6.60 -10.35
CA ALA A 708 43.74 -6.88 -9.53
C ALA A 708 44.28 -8.33 -9.60
N GLY A 709 43.71 -9.17 -10.49
CA GLY A 709 44.04 -10.60 -10.57
C GLY A 709 43.49 -11.41 -9.39
N LEU A 710 42.24 -11.12 -9.02
CA LEU A 710 41.47 -11.85 -8.00
C LEU A 710 40.47 -12.80 -8.67
N ASP A 711 40.13 -13.90 -8.00
CA ASP A 711 39.10 -14.84 -8.45
C ASP A 711 37.70 -14.22 -8.32
N ILE A 712 37.48 -13.44 -7.25
CA ILE A 712 36.27 -12.66 -6.96
C ILE A 712 36.69 -11.32 -6.36
N ALA A 713 36.12 -10.22 -6.85
CA ALA A 713 36.18 -8.91 -6.21
C ALA A 713 34.84 -8.19 -6.37
N VAL A 714 34.07 -8.06 -5.28
CA VAL A 714 32.72 -7.46 -5.31
C VAL A 714 32.37 -6.80 -3.98
N HIS A 715 31.62 -5.70 -4.04
CA HIS A 715 31.16 -4.94 -2.88
C HIS A 715 29.63 -4.93 -2.78
N TYR A 716 29.11 -5.02 -1.55
CA TYR A 716 27.72 -4.70 -1.22
C TYR A 716 27.72 -3.43 -0.35
N LEU A 717 27.59 -2.27 -1.00
CA LEU A 717 27.89 -0.97 -0.37
C LEU A 717 29.33 -0.95 0.18
N ASP A 718 29.51 -0.78 1.49
CA ASP A 718 30.78 -0.83 2.21
C ASP A 718 31.31 -2.25 2.49
N ASP A 719 30.44 -3.28 2.49
CA ASP A 719 30.87 -4.69 2.68
C ASP A 719 31.60 -5.21 1.42
N GLY A 720 32.93 -5.17 1.43
CA GLY A 720 33.76 -5.73 0.35
C GLY A 720 34.14 -7.20 0.60
N ILE A 721 34.11 -8.04 -0.44
CA ILE A 721 34.70 -9.39 -0.43
C ILE A 721 35.69 -9.57 -1.59
N LEU A 722 36.91 -9.96 -1.24
CA LEU A 722 38.03 -10.19 -2.16
C LEU A 722 38.52 -11.63 -1.98
N ALA A 723 38.49 -12.46 -3.03
CA ALA A 723 38.93 -13.85 -2.96
C ALA A 723 39.91 -14.20 -4.08
N GLY A 724 40.90 -15.03 -3.78
CA GLY A 724 41.94 -15.42 -4.72
C GLY A 724 43.21 -15.89 -4.03
N ASP A 725 44.35 -15.80 -4.73
CA ASP A 725 45.65 -16.22 -4.18
C ASP A 725 46.06 -15.34 -2.99
N VAL A 726 46.70 -15.92 -1.98
CA VAL A 726 47.30 -15.20 -0.84
C VAL A 726 48.10 -13.96 -1.28
N ALA A 727 48.94 -14.11 -2.30
CA ALA A 727 49.74 -13.00 -2.84
C ALA A 727 48.90 -11.94 -3.59
N ALA A 728 47.80 -12.32 -4.24
CA ALA A 728 46.90 -11.40 -4.92
C ALA A 728 46.04 -10.61 -3.92
N VAL A 729 45.42 -11.29 -2.96
CA VAL A 729 44.62 -10.67 -1.89
C VAL A 729 45.49 -9.78 -1.00
N SER A 730 46.75 -10.14 -0.74
CA SER A 730 47.73 -9.29 -0.05
C SER A 730 48.06 -8.00 -0.82
N ARG A 731 48.21 -8.05 -2.16
CA ARG A 731 48.36 -6.85 -2.99
C ARG A 731 47.09 -6.00 -3.00
N ALA A 732 45.93 -6.64 -3.10
CA ALA A 732 44.63 -5.99 -3.10
C ALA A 732 44.32 -5.26 -1.79
N LEU A 733 44.70 -5.82 -0.63
CA LEU A 733 44.60 -5.14 0.67
C LEU A 733 45.39 -3.83 0.68
N ARG A 734 46.66 -3.84 0.24
CA ARG A 734 47.48 -2.61 0.16
C ARG A 734 46.91 -1.57 -0.80
N LEU A 735 46.26 -2.01 -1.89
CA LEU A 735 45.52 -1.13 -2.80
C LEU A 735 44.28 -0.51 -2.12
N VAL A 736 43.51 -1.30 -1.35
CA VAL A 736 42.39 -0.80 -0.54
C VAL A 736 42.89 0.25 0.46
N GLU A 737 43.95 -0.03 1.21
CA GLU A 737 44.49 0.89 2.22
C GLU A 737 44.92 2.23 1.59
N ALA A 738 45.65 2.18 0.47
CA ALA A 738 46.10 3.38 -0.25
C ALA A 738 44.94 4.20 -0.84
N ARG A 739 43.92 3.54 -1.41
CA ARG A 739 42.77 4.21 -2.07
C ARG A 739 41.71 4.67 -1.07
N ALA A 740 41.52 3.96 0.06
CA ALA A 740 40.59 4.34 1.11
C ALA A 740 40.90 5.73 1.67
N ALA A 741 42.19 5.99 1.94
CA ALA A 741 42.65 7.30 2.42
C ALA A 741 42.27 8.45 1.46
N THR A 742 42.41 8.27 0.14
CA THR A 742 42.03 9.32 -0.84
C THR A 742 40.53 9.56 -0.91
N MET A 743 39.71 8.61 -0.45
CA MET A 743 38.24 8.72 -0.36
C MET A 743 37.74 9.14 1.02
N GLY A 744 38.63 9.47 1.97
CA GLY A 744 38.26 9.81 3.35
C GLY A 744 37.79 8.61 4.19
N LEU A 745 38.07 7.39 3.73
CA LEU A 745 37.71 6.14 4.41
C LEU A 745 38.91 5.56 5.17
N THR A 746 38.63 4.82 6.24
CA THR A 746 39.67 4.14 7.04
C THR A 746 39.25 2.69 7.26
N LEU A 747 40.06 1.77 6.73
CA LEU A 747 39.85 0.32 6.85
C LEU A 747 40.01 -0.11 8.31
N ASN A 748 39.12 -0.97 8.81
CA ASN A 748 39.15 -1.45 10.18
C ASN A 748 39.72 -2.89 10.23
N LEU A 749 41.04 -3.03 10.23
CA LEU A 749 41.70 -4.35 10.23
C LEU A 749 41.24 -5.25 11.40
N ALA A 750 40.99 -4.65 12.57
CA ALA A 750 40.46 -5.33 13.75
C ALA A 750 39.05 -5.91 13.56
N LYS A 751 38.31 -5.50 12.52
CA LYS A 751 37.03 -6.11 12.12
C LYS A 751 37.02 -6.79 10.75
N CYS A 752 37.94 -6.45 9.85
CA CYS A 752 38.14 -7.20 8.61
C CYS A 752 38.41 -8.67 8.96
N GLU A 753 37.92 -9.60 8.14
CA GLU A 753 38.01 -11.04 8.42
C GLU A 753 38.72 -11.73 7.26
N LEU A 754 39.80 -12.44 7.57
CA LEU A 754 40.51 -13.29 6.61
C LEU A 754 40.08 -14.74 6.80
N VAL A 755 39.76 -15.40 5.69
CA VAL A 755 39.30 -16.78 5.62
C VAL A 755 40.31 -17.60 4.82
N ALA A 756 40.85 -18.66 5.41
CA ALA A 756 41.69 -19.64 4.74
C ALA A 756 40.83 -20.67 3.99
N ALA A 757 41.02 -20.81 2.68
CA ALA A 757 40.37 -21.88 1.91
C ALA A 757 41.19 -23.17 1.98
N GLY A 758 40.51 -24.31 1.98
CA GLY A 758 41.12 -25.64 1.90
C GLY A 758 42.23 -25.91 2.92
N SER A 759 43.34 -26.48 2.47
CA SER A 759 44.52 -26.81 3.28
C SER A 759 45.48 -25.64 3.50
N THR A 760 45.11 -24.40 3.14
CA THR A 760 45.96 -23.21 3.28
C THR A 760 46.47 -23.05 4.71
N ASP A 761 47.80 -23.01 4.85
CA ASP A 761 48.49 -22.84 6.13
C ASP A 761 48.30 -21.41 6.65
N ILE A 762 48.00 -21.31 7.95
CA ILE A 762 47.79 -20.03 8.65
C ILE A 762 49.13 -19.40 9.05
N ALA A 763 50.18 -20.19 9.32
CA ALA A 763 51.49 -19.65 9.68
C ALA A 763 52.10 -18.85 8.51
N ALA A 764 52.00 -19.37 7.28
CA ALA A 764 52.40 -18.68 6.05
C ALA A 764 51.69 -17.32 5.82
N LEU A 765 50.50 -17.08 6.39
CA LEU A 765 49.75 -15.83 6.20
C LEU A 765 50.41 -14.62 6.90
N HIS A 766 51.19 -14.84 7.98
CA HIS A 766 51.92 -13.76 8.66
C HIS A 766 52.98 -13.10 7.75
N CYS A 767 53.47 -13.78 6.72
CA CYS A 767 54.37 -13.21 5.71
C CYS A 767 53.66 -12.27 4.72
N HIS A 768 52.33 -12.23 4.71
CA HIS A 768 51.52 -11.57 3.67
C HIS A 768 50.48 -10.58 4.21
N PHE A 769 50.10 -10.68 5.48
CA PHE A 769 49.04 -9.89 6.11
C PHE A 769 49.47 -9.38 7.50
N PRO A 770 49.03 -8.18 7.93
CA PRO A 770 49.40 -7.61 9.23
C PRO A 770 48.75 -8.39 10.38
N ASP A 771 49.44 -8.50 11.53
CA ASP A 771 48.91 -9.20 12.71
C ASP A 771 47.56 -8.64 13.19
N SER A 772 47.28 -7.35 13.01
CA SER A 772 45.98 -6.73 13.35
C SER A 772 44.79 -7.21 12.50
N LEU A 773 45.04 -7.99 11.43
CA LEU A 773 44.04 -8.72 10.65
C LEU A 773 44.01 -10.22 11.03
N LEU A 774 45.16 -10.76 11.45
CA LEU A 774 45.34 -12.20 11.74
C LEU A 774 45.05 -12.56 13.21
N ARG A 775 45.02 -11.58 14.12
CA ARG A 775 44.85 -11.78 15.57
C ARG A 775 43.74 -10.90 16.16
N ASP A 776 43.19 -11.34 17.29
CA ASP A 776 42.31 -10.54 18.15
C ASP A 776 43.13 -9.65 19.12
N ALA A 777 42.46 -8.94 20.04
CA ALA A 777 43.11 -8.04 20.99
C ALA A 777 43.88 -8.80 22.09
N GLU A 778 43.52 -10.06 22.29
CA GLU A 778 44.08 -11.04 23.22
C GLU A 778 45.30 -11.78 22.61
N GLY A 779 45.52 -11.65 21.30
CA GLY A 779 46.64 -12.21 20.54
C GLY A 779 46.37 -13.58 19.88
N SER A 780 45.16 -14.12 20.03
CA SER A 780 44.71 -15.40 19.49
C SER A 780 44.52 -15.34 17.97
N ASN A 781 44.55 -16.48 17.27
CA ASN A 781 44.29 -16.53 15.83
C ASN A 781 42.83 -16.17 15.49
N LYS A 782 42.66 -15.21 14.60
CA LYS A 782 41.38 -14.70 14.07
C LYS A 782 41.03 -15.28 12.69
N VAL A 783 41.98 -15.94 12.00
CA VAL A 783 41.76 -16.47 10.65
C VAL A 783 40.72 -17.59 10.67
N GLN A 784 39.63 -17.36 9.94
CA GLN A 784 38.48 -18.26 9.85
C GLN A 784 38.64 -19.29 8.72
N ARG A 785 37.71 -20.24 8.66
CA ARG A 785 37.56 -21.24 7.59
C ARG A 785 36.10 -21.27 7.15
N ASP A 786 35.21 -21.38 8.12
CA ASP A 786 33.77 -21.15 8.03
C ASP A 786 33.44 -19.74 8.54
N PHE A 787 32.52 -19.03 7.86
CA PHE A 787 32.31 -17.59 8.06
C PHE A 787 30.88 -17.11 7.72
N GLU A 788 30.46 -15.99 8.30
CA GLU A 788 29.24 -15.28 7.90
C GLU A 788 29.52 -14.28 6.76
N LEU A 789 28.73 -14.34 5.68
CA LEU A 789 28.78 -13.42 4.55
C LEU A 789 27.38 -12.88 4.26
N LEU A 790 27.20 -11.56 4.31
CA LEU A 790 25.94 -10.85 4.01
C LEU A 790 24.69 -11.51 4.64
N GLY A 791 24.82 -11.99 5.88
CA GLY A 791 23.74 -12.61 6.64
C GLY A 791 23.52 -14.12 6.42
N ALA A 792 24.47 -14.82 5.79
CA ALA A 792 24.40 -16.25 5.51
C ALA A 792 25.69 -16.98 5.89
N ALA A 793 25.62 -18.29 6.14
CA ALA A 793 26.76 -19.10 6.56
C ALA A 793 27.45 -19.79 5.37
N VAL A 794 28.74 -19.53 5.16
CA VAL A 794 29.58 -20.19 4.16
C VAL A 794 30.64 -21.01 4.89
N GLY A 795 30.74 -22.29 4.57
CA GLY A 795 31.50 -23.27 5.35
C GLY A 795 30.77 -24.61 5.42
N ASP A 796 31.10 -25.41 6.45
CA ASP A 796 30.63 -26.78 6.63
C ASP A 796 29.17 -26.90 7.14
N ALA A 797 28.68 -28.15 7.19
CA ALA A 797 27.31 -28.47 7.59
C ALA A 797 27.06 -28.47 9.12
N ALA A 798 28.08 -28.20 9.94
CA ALA A 798 27.96 -27.98 11.39
C ALA A 798 27.87 -26.47 11.68
N PHE A 799 28.74 -25.65 11.07
CA PHE A 799 28.70 -24.20 11.15
C PHE A 799 27.40 -23.62 10.60
N VAL A 800 26.96 -24.05 9.40
CA VAL A 800 25.68 -23.62 8.81
C VAL A 800 24.49 -23.97 9.72
N ARG A 801 24.55 -25.12 10.41
CA ARG A 801 23.52 -25.56 11.37
C ARG A 801 23.50 -24.69 12.62
N ALA A 802 24.67 -24.45 13.22
CA ALA A 802 24.84 -23.63 14.42
C ALA A 802 24.38 -22.18 14.17
N HIS A 803 24.85 -21.57 13.07
CA HIS A 803 24.44 -20.23 12.64
C HIS A 803 22.92 -20.13 12.42
N THR A 804 22.30 -21.13 11.80
CA THR A 804 20.83 -21.11 11.61
C THR A 804 20.08 -21.32 12.92
N ALA A 805 20.59 -22.16 13.82
CA ALA A 805 20.02 -22.38 15.15
C ALA A 805 20.10 -21.12 16.02
N GLU A 806 21.20 -20.36 15.96
CA GLU A 806 21.34 -19.08 16.66
C GLU A 806 20.35 -18.03 16.11
N ARG A 807 20.14 -17.98 14.79
CA ARG A 807 19.13 -17.12 14.15
C ARG A 807 17.69 -17.50 14.52
N ALA A 808 17.41 -18.79 14.66
CA ALA A 808 16.13 -19.29 15.17
C ALA A 808 15.92 -18.93 16.65
N ALA A 809 16.95 -19.07 17.50
CA ALA A 809 16.92 -18.66 18.90
C ALA A 809 16.66 -17.15 19.07
N LYS A 810 17.38 -16.30 18.31
CA LYS A 810 17.15 -14.83 18.21
C LYS A 810 15.81 -14.44 17.55
N ALA A 811 15.00 -15.42 17.14
CA ALA A 811 13.62 -15.22 16.75
C ALA A 811 12.62 -15.71 17.82
N GLY A 812 13.03 -16.61 18.71
CA GLY A 812 12.29 -17.06 19.89
C GLY A 812 11.78 -15.90 20.73
N ASP A 813 12.66 -14.94 21.09
CA ASP A 813 12.30 -13.74 21.87
C ASP A 813 11.03 -13.01 21.36
N LEU A 814 10.85 -12.98 20.03
CA LEU A 814 9.70 -12.35 19.37
C LEU A 814 8.46 -13.26 19.38
N LEU A 815 8.65 -14.58 19.23
CA LEU A 815 7.58 -15.57 19.28
C LEU A 815 7.00 -15.66 20.69
N ASP A 816 7.85 -15.67 21.71
CA ASP A 816 7.46 -15.65 23.13
C ASP A 816 6.73 -14.33 23.44
N SER A 817 7.30 -13.18 23.04
CA SER A 817 6.64 -11.86 23.17
C SER A 817 5.31 -11.73 22.40
N LEU A 818 5.04 -12.62 21.43
CA LEU A 818 3.77 -12.69 20.70
C LEU A 818 2.77 -13.67 21.33
N GLY A 819 3.23 -14.75 21.96
CA GLY A 819 2.42 -15.68 22.74
C GLY A 819 1.70 -15.00 23.90
N GLU A 820 2.30 -13.94 24.43
CA GLU A 820 1.77 -13.16 25.56
C GLU A 820 0.80 -12.02 25.18
N LEU A 821 0.32 -11.96 23.93
CA LEU A 821 -0.62 -10.92 23.49
C LEU A 821 -2.09 -11.31 23.66
N GLU A 822 -2.84 -10.51 24.44
CA GLU A 822 -4.29 -10.67 24.70
C GLU A 822 -5.20 -10.62 23.45
N ASP A 823 -4.71 -10.07 22.32
CA ASP A 823 -5.46 -9.94 21.07
C ASP A 823 -4.97 -10.99 20.04
N PRO A 824 -5.63 -12.16 19.93
CA PRO A 824 -5.21 -13.21 19.01
C PRO A 824 -5.36 -12.82 17.54
N GLN A 825 -6.20 -11.83 17.21
CA GLN A 825 -6.35 -11.32 15.84
C GLN A 825 -5.12 -10.49 15.45
N VAL A 826 -4.58 -9.70 16.39
CA VAL A 826 -3.28 -9.02 16.26
C VAL A 826 -2.13 -10.02 16.28
N ALA A 827 -2.09 -10.94 17.24
CA ALA A 827 -0.98 -11.87 17.41
C ALA A 827 -0.80 -12.80 16.18
N LEU A 828 -1.87 -13.45 15.70
CA LEU A 828 -1.82 -14.27 14.49
C LEU A 828 -1.44 -13.45 13.25
N ARG A 829 -1.90 -12.19 13.15
CA ARG A 829 -1.50 -11.29 12.08
C ARG A 829 0.01 -11.03 12.12
N LEU A 830 0.58 -10.68 13.27
CA LEU A 830 2.02 -10.40 13.40
C LEU A 830 2.89 -11.64 13.21
N LEU A 831 2.45 -12.79 13.74
CA LEU A 831 3.07 -14.10 13.55
C LEU A 831 3.21 -14.40 12.05
N ARG A 832 2.09 -14.40 11.30
CA ARG A 832 2.09 -14.66 9.85
C ARG A 832 2.82 -13.59 9.04
N ALA A 833 2.67 -12.32 9.41
CA ALA A 833 3.04 -11.20 8.55
C ALA A 833 4.48 -10.72 8.74
N CYS A 834 5.18 -11.11 9.82
CA CYS A 834 6.54 -10.68 10.17
C CYS A 834 7.37 -11.71 10.95
N ALA A 835 6.82 -12.38 11.97
CA ALA A 835 7.63 -13.13 12.95
C ALA A 835 7.91 -14.60 12.60
N GLY A 836 7.00 -15.26 11.85
CA GLY A 836 7.15 -16.64 11.36
C GLY A 836 7.99 -16.71 10.09
N PHE A 837 7.47 -17.36 9.04
CA PHE A 837 8.15 -17.63 7.75
C PHE A 837 9.08 -16.50 7.22
N ALA A 838 8.64 -15.24 7.29
CA ALA A 838 9.42 -14.09 6.82
C ALA A 838 10.71 -13.81 7.61
N ARG A 839 10.81 -14.25 8.86
CA ARG A 839 11.97 -14.03 9.75
C ARG A 839 13.19 -14.85 9.32
N MET A 840 12.96 -16.11 8.93
CA MET A 840 13.99 -17.07 8.49
C MET A 840 14.23 -17.07 6.97
N LEU A 841 13.48 -16.27 6.20
CA LEU A 841 13.50 -16.31 4.73
C LEU A 841 14.89 -16.12 4.11
N HIS A 842 15.75 -15.28 4.69
CA HIS A 842 17.12 -15.10 4.20
C HIS A 842 17.96 -16.38 4.37
N SER A 843 17.86 -17.06 5.51
CA SER A 843 18.53 -18.36 5.73
C SER A 843 18.02 -19.42 4.76
N MET A 844 16.70 -19.53 4.59
CA MET A 844 16.08 -20.47 3.65
C MET A 844 16.51 -20.24 2.20
N ARG A 845 16.78 -18.99 1.80
CA ARG A 845 17.26 -18.64 0.45
C ARG A 845 18.76 -18.84 0.27
N CYS A 846 19.58 -18.68 1.32
CA CYS A 846 21.03 -18.59 1.20
C CYS A 846 21.80 -19.83 1.69
N ASN A 847 21.27 -20.62 2.62
CA ASN A 847 21.95 -21.77 3.24
C ASN A 847 21.48 -23.11 2.63
N PRO A 848 22.35 -24.13 2.50
CA PRO A 848 21.97 -25.48 2.10
C PRO A 848 20.85 -26.07 2.96
N VAL A 849 19.87 -26.71 2.33
CA VAL A 849 18.65 -27.21 2.99
C VAL A 849 18.99 -28.21 4.10
N THR A 850 19.76 -29.25 3.77
CA THR A 850 20.13 -30.37 4.65
C THR A 850 20.90 -29.95 5.90
N ALA A 851 21.70 -28.89 5.82
CA ALA A 851 22.43 -28.35 6.95
C ALA A 851 21.52 -27.56 7.92
N GLN A 852 20.45 -26.94 7.42
CA GLN A 852 19.57 -26.08 8.23
C GLN A 852 18.26 -26.74 8.70
N THR A 853 17.83 -27.88 8.14
CA THR A 853 16.56 -28.56 8.47
C THR A 853 16.24 -28.59 9.98
N MET A 854 17.12 -29.13 10.81
CA MET A 854 16.90 -29.23 12.27
C MET A 854 16.65 -27.87 12.96
N ALA A 855 17.30 -26.80 12.51
CA ALA A 855 17.13 -25.46 13.06
C ALA A 855 15.81 -24.81 12.60
N LEU A 856 15.34 -25.16 11.39
CA LEU A 856 14.04 -24.75 10.88
C LEU A 856 12.90 -25.54 11.54
N ASP A 857 13.08 -26.85 11.79
CA ASP A 857 12.13 -27.66 12.56
C ASP A 857 11.98 -27.13 14.00
N MET A 858 13.10 -26.76 14.64
CA MET A 858 13.10 -26.11 15.96
C MET A 858 12.34 -24.78 15.93
N PHE A 859 12.55 -23.96 14.90
CA PHE A 859 11.85 -22.68 14.72
C PHE A 859 10.34 -22.87 14.46
N ASP A 860 9.96 -23.81 13.60
CA ASP A 860 8.56 -24.16 13.34
C ASP A 860 7.89 -24.70 14.62
N GLY A 861 8.64 -25.40 15.47
CA GLY A 861 8.23 -25.80 16.82
C GLY A 861 8.02 -24.62 17.78
N MET A 862 8.89 -23.60 17.76
CA MET A 862 8.69 -22.34 18.50
C MET A 862 7.45 -21.59 18.00
N LEU A 863 7.26 -21.52 16.68
CA LEU A 863 6.12 -20.90 16.01
C LEU A 863 4.79 -21.58 16.43
N ARG A 864 4.79 -22.93 16.50
CA ARG A 864 3.65 -23.72 16.98
C ARG A 864 3.34 -23.51 18.46
N ARG A 865 4.35 -23.35 19.33
CA ARG A 865 4.14 -23.00 20.74
C ARG A 865 3.50 -21.62 20.86
N SER A 866 4.13 -20.59 20.30
CA SER A 866 3.64 -19.21 20.28
C SER A 866 2.19 -19.10 19.80
N PHE A 867 1.83 -19.83 18.73
CA PHE A 867 0.42 -19.93 18.29
C PHE A 867 -0.49 -20.54 19.35
N GLY A 868 -0.09 -21.64 19.99
CA GLY A 868 -0.82 -22.26 21.09
C GLY A 868 -0.99 -21.30 22.27
N ASP A 869 0.05 -20.55 22.63
CA ASP A 869 0.08 -19.66 23.79
C ASP A 869 -0.95 -18.54 23.69
N PHE A 870 -0.99 -17.79 22.58
CA PHE A 870 -1.97 -16.69 22.42
C PHE A 870 -3.38 -17.14 22.01
N THR A 871 -3.59 -18.43 21.68
CA THR A 871 -4.92 -18.93 21.26
C THR A 871 -5.58 -19.93 22.21
N GLY A 872 -4.81 -20.62 23.05
CA GLY A 872 -5.26 -21.82 23.77
C GLY A 872 -5.60 -23.01 22.85
N LEU A 873 -5.14 -23.02 21.59
CA LEU A 873 -5.45 -24.07 20.60
C LEU A 873 -4.28 -25.03 20.39
N HIS A 874 -4.26 -26.12 21.15
CA HIS A 874 -3.30 -27.22 20.99
C HIS A 874 -3.69 -28.13 19.80
N LEU A 875 -3.37 -27.67 18.59
CA LEU A 875 -3.71 -28.37 17.33
C LEU A 875 -3.03 -29.74 17.21
N THR A 876 -3.75 -30.73 16.65
CA THR A 876 -3.17 -32.02 16.21
C THR A 876 -2.17 -31.85 15.07
N ALA A 877 -1.44 -32.91 14.70
CA ALA A 877 -0.50 -32.86 13.57
C ALA A 877 -1.18 -32.47 12.25
N ALA A 878 -2.34 -33.06 11.92
CA ALA A 878 -3.09 -32.73 10.70
C ALA A 878 -3.67 -31.30 10.73
N GLN A 879 -4.14 -30.84 11.88
CA GLN A 879 -4.63 -29.46 12.05
C GLN A 879 -3.49 -28.43 11.95
N TRP A 880 -2.28 -28.76 12.43
CA TRP A 880 -1.09 -27.93 12.26
C TRP A 880 -0.60 -27.91 10.80
N GLN A 881 -0.65 -29.05 10.11
CA GLN A 881 -0.37 -29.13 8.68
C GLN A 881 -1.33 -28.23 7.89
N GLN A 882 -2.64 -28.27 8.17
CA GLN A 882 -3.59 -27.33 7.58
C GLN A 882 -3.24 -25.87 7.96
N ALA A 883 -2.98 -25.55 9.23
CA ALA A 883 -2.63 -24.19 9.66
C ALA A 883 -1.43 -23.61 8.89
N SER A 884 -0.48 -24.48 8.51
CA SER A 884 0.70 -24.15 7.72
C SER A 884 0.38 -23.76 6.27
N LEU A 885 -0.66 -24.33 5.65
CA LEU A 885 -1.04 -24.05 4.26
C LEU A 885 -1.39 -22.57 4.03
N GLY A 886 -1.19 -22.09 2.80
CA GLY A 886 -1.60 -20.75 2.38
C GLY A 886 -3.12 -20.51 2.55
N LEU A 887 -3.49 -19.23 2.68
CA LEU A 887 -4.90 -18.83 2.89
C LEU A 887 -5.86 -19.28 1.79
N ALA A 888 -5.35 -19.48 0.56
CA ALA A 888 -6.09 -20.00 -0.59
C ALA A 888 -6.42 -21.51 -0.50
N HIS A 889 -5.83 -22.21 0.47
CA HIS A 889 -5.82 -23.67 0.59
C HIS A 889 -6.29 -24.10 1.99
N GLY A 890 -7.32 -23.42 2.52
CA GLY A 890 -7.91 -23.68 3.85
C GLY A 890 -7.05 -23.32 5.07
N GLY A 891 -5.74 -23.09 4.92
CA GLY A 891 -4.83 -22.84 6.03
C GLY A 891 -4.81 -21.43 6.61
N LEU A 892 -3.93 -21.18 7.58
CA LEU A 892 -3.73 -19.85 8.19
C LEU A 892 -2.57 -19.06 7.55
N GLY A 893 -1.78 -19.68 6.68
CA GLY A 893 -0.58 -19.11 6.07
C GLY A 893 0.66 -19.17 6.98
N LEU A 894 0.66 -20.01 8.01
CA LEU A 894 1.79 -20.21 8.93
C LEU A 894 2.80 -21.22 8.37
N ARG A 895 3.19 -21.03 7.10
CA ARG A 895 4.03 -21.98 6.35
C ARG A 895 5.26 -22.41 7.13
N SER A 896 5.45 -23.73 7.22
CA SER A 896 6.66 -24.35 7.74
C SER A 896 7.88 -23.78 7.00
N THR A 897 8.87 -23.33 7.76
CA THR A 897 10.16 -22.94 7.20
C THR A 897 10.90 -24.16 6.67
N SER A 898 10.82 -25.30 7.37
CA SER A 898 11.45 -26.55 6.97
C SER A 898 10.96 -27.06 5.60
N GLN A 899 9.64 -27.23 5.43
CA GLN A 899 9.04 -27.73 4.17
C GLN A 899 9.31 -26.84 2.95
N HIS A 900 9.32 -25.51 3.15
CA HIS A 900 9.48 -24.55 2.06
C HIS A 900 10.93 -24.08 1.85
N ALA A 901 11.90 -24.54 2.66
CA ALA A 901 13.32 -24.17 2.53
C ALA A 901 13.88 -24.52 1.15
N ALA A 902 13.57 -25.71 0.64
CA ALA A 902 13.99 -26.14 -0.69
C ALA A 902 13.46 -25.23 -1.82
N ALA A 903 12.17 -24.87 -1.77
CA ALA A 903 11.56 -23.93 -2.70
C ALA A 903 12.14 -22.51 -2.64
N ALA A 904 12.68 -22.11 -1.48
CA ALA A 904 13.37 -20.84 -1.29
C ALA A 904 14.81 -20.87 -1.82
N PHE A 905 15.56 -21.91 -1.51
CA PHE A 905 16.95 -22.11 -1.94
C PHE A 905 17.06 -22.25 -3.46
N LEU A 906 16.29 -23.16 -4.07
CA LEU A 906 16.31 -23.38 -5.53
C LEU A 906 16.02 -22.10 -6.32
N ALA A 907 15.01 -21.34 -5.91
CA ALA A 907 14.64 -20.06 -6.54
C ALA A 907 15.58 -18.89 -6.18
N SER A 908 16.51 -19.06 -5.24
CA SER A 908 17.59 -18.12 -4.93
C SER A 908 18.82 -18.41 -5.79
N TRP A 909 19.22 -19.68 -5.82
CA TRP A 909 20.26 -20.24 -6.68
C TRP A 909 19.99 -19.92 -8.16
N ALA A 910 18.80 -20.26 -8.66
CA ALA A 910 18.37 -19.95 -10.03
C ALA A 910 18.47 -18.46 -10.38
N SER A 911 18.11 -17.57 -9.43
CA SER A 911 18.17 -16.13 -9.62
C SER A 911 19.60 -15.55 -9.59
N THR A 912 20.59 -16.41 -9.37
CA THR A 912 22.03 -16.08 -9.30
C THR A 912 22.83 -16.67 -10.46
N LEU A 913 22.50 -17.86 -10.97
CA LEU A 913 23.30 -18.62 -11.96
C LEU A 913 23.93 -17.77 -13.08
N THR A 914 23.13 -16.97 -13.80
CA THR A 914 23.63 -16.11 -14.90
C THR A 914 24.62 -15.06 -14.41
N SER A 915 24.37 -14.47 -13.25
CA SER A 915 25.16 -13.39 -12.66
C SER A 915 26.42 -13.90 -11.93
N ALA A 916 26.51 -15.19 -11.61
CA ALA A 916 27.67 -15.75 -10.92
C ALA A 916 28.90 -15.83 -11.83
N ALA A 917 28.72 -16.17 -13.11
CA ALA A 917 29.80 -16.19 -14.11
C ALA A 917 30.39 -14.79 -14.42
N GLU A 918 29.67 -13.71 -14.08
CA GLU A 918 30.16 -12.32 -14.17
C GLU A 918 30.88 -11.86 -12.89
N LEU A 919 30.81 -12.65 -11.82
CA LEU A 919 31.40 -12.36 -10.49
C LEU A 919 32.57 -13.28 -10.14
N ASP A 920 32.60 -14.48 -10.71
CA ASP A 920 33.65 -15.51 -10.62
C ASP A 920 33.85 -16.06 -12.04
N ALA A 921 34.94 -15.65 -12.70
CA ALA A 921 35.24 -16.05 -14.08
C ALA A 921 35.52 -17.57 -14.24
N THR A 922 35.63 -18.30 -13.13
CA THR A 922 35.81 -19.76 -13.09
C THR A 922 34.56 -20.52 -12.62
N PHE A 923 33.41 -19.85 -12.58
CA PHE A 923 32.12 -20.44 -12.23
C PHE A 923 31.54 -21.27 -13.39
N SER A 924 31.51 -22.59 -13.23
CA SER A 924 30.84 -23.50 -14.18
C SER A 924 29.35 -23.65 -13.87
N LEU A 925 28.50 -23.42 -14.88
CA LEU A 925 27.05 -23.63 -14.77
C LEU A 925 26.69 -25.10 -14.55
N ASP A 926 27.46 -26.03 -15.10
CA ASP A 926 27.20 -27.47 -14.99
C ASP A 926 27.64 -28.01 -13.62
N GLU A 927 28.77 -27.53 -13.07
CA GLU A 927 29.13 -27.77 -11.67
C GLU A 927 28.09 -27.17 -10.72
N ALA A 928 27.57 -25.97 -11.03
CA ALA A 928 26.54 -25.32 -10.24
C ALA A 928 25.18 -26.03 -10.30
N LYS A 929 24.89 -26.83 -11.34
CA LYS A 929 23.73 -27.73 -11.40
C LYS A 929 23.99 -29.08 -10.73
N ALA A 930 25.18 -29.66 -10.92
CA ALA A 930 25.62 -30.91 -10.29
C ALA A 930 25.90 -30.78 -8.79
N CYS A 931 25.92 -29.55 -8.27
CA CYS A 931 26.11 -29.21 -6.86
C CYS A 931 25.25 -30.08 -5.92
N PRO A 932 25.87 -30.84 -4.98
CA PRO A 932 25.13 -31.73 -4.07
C PRO A 932 24.04 -31.02 -3.25
N ASP A 933 24.27 -29.78 -2.80
CA ASP A 933 23.27 -29.00 -2.05
C ASP A 933 22.04 -28.64 -2.90
N VAL A 934 22.21 -28.48 -4.22
CA VAL A 934 21.14 -28.15 -5.18
C VAL A 934 20.35 -29.41 -5.53
N LEU A 935 21.04 -30.53 -5.76
CA LEU A 935 20.41 -31.83 -5.98
C LEU A 935 19.64 -32.30 -4.73
N ALA A 936 20.22 -32.12 -3.54
CA ALA A 936 19.55 -32.39 -2.26
C ALA A 936 18.35 -31.46 -2.03
N ALA A 937 18.43 -30.17 -2.43
CA ALA A 937 17.28 -29.28 -2.39
C ALA A 937 16.17 -29.71 -3.37
N LEU A 938 16.51 -30.17 -4.58
CA LEU A 938 15.52 -30.72 -5.52
C LEU A 938 14.85 -31.99 -4.98
N ALA A 939 15.63 -32.91 -4.39
CA ALA A 939 15.10 -34.11 -3.75
C ALA A 939 14.17 -33.77 -2.58
N ALA A 940 14.57 -32.84 -1.71
CA ALA A 940 13.74 -32.37 -0.60
C ALA A 940 12.46 -31.64 -1.06
N PHE A 941 12.52 -30.91 -2.20
CA PHE A 941 11.35 -30.29 -2.82
C PHE A 941 10.38 -31.33 -3.39
N ASN A 942 10.87 -32.25 -4.23
CA ASN A 942 10.05 -33.30 -4.83
C ASN A 942 9.47 -34.26 -3.78
N ALA A 943 10.13 -34.45 -2.62
CA ALA A 943 9.58 -35.19 -1.49
C ALA A 943 8.36 -34.53 -0.81
N GLN A 944 8.04 -33.26 -1.12
CA GLN A 944 6.78 -32.61 -0.71
C GLN A 944 5.64 -32.82 -1.72
N LEU A 945 5.89 -33.48 -2.86
CA LEU A 945 4.95 -33.65 -3.96
C LEU A 945 4.60 -35.13 -4.19
N PRO A 946 3.41 -35.45 -4.75
CA PRO A 946 3.14 -36.76 -5.33
C PRO A 946 4.20 -37.10 -6.39
N ALA A 947 4.56 -38.38 -6.51
CA ALA A 947 5.55 -38.83 -7.50
C ALA A 947 5.17 -38.47 -8.96
N SER A 948 3.86 -38.34 -9.25
CA SER A 948 3.32 -37.89 -10.54
C SER A 948 3.40 -36.37 -10.79
N GLN A 949 3.74 -35.57 -9.76
CA GLN A 949 3.90 -34.12 -9.82
C GLN A 949 5.37 -33.67 -9.62
N ALA A 950 6.31 -34.60 -9.43
CA ALA A 950 7.73 -34.31 -9.25
C ALA A 950 8.34 -33.68 -10.53
N ILE A 951 9.26 -32.72 -10.36
CA ILE A 951 9.83 -31.92 -11.46
C ILE A 951 11.34 -32.11 -11.63
N SER A 952 11.83 -31.84 -12.85
CA SER A 952 13.26 -31.81 -13.16
C SER A 952 13.95 -30.55 -12.60
N LEU A 953 15.29 -30.58 -12.51
CA LEU A 953 16.08 -29.46 -12.02
C LEU A 953 15.84 -28.18 -12.84
N ASP A 954 15.91 -28.26 -14.17
CA ASP A 954 15.71 -27.09 -15.05
C ASP A 954 14.30 -26.49 -14.92
N THR A 955 13.28 -27.34 -14.69
CA THR A 955 11.91 -26.88 -14.39
C THR A 955 11.86 -26.12 -13.06
N ALA A 956 12.52 -26.66 -12.02
CA ALA A 956 12.59 -26.00 -10.72
C ALA A 956 13.34 -24.66 -10.77
N LEU A 957 14.45 -24.60 -11.52
CA LEU A 957 15.25 -23.38 -11.73
C LEU A 957 14.50 -22.35 -12.60
N GLY A 958 13.61 -22.79 -13.50
CA GLY A 958 12.71 -21.90 -14.25
C GLY A 958 11.64 -21.20 -13.40
N HIS A 959 11.40 -21.65 -12.16
CA HIS A 959 10.33 -21.15 -11.31
C HIS A 959 10.78 -20.16 -10.22
N LYS A 960 9.96 -19.14 -9.99
CA LYS A 960 10.08 -18.23 -8.84
C LYS A 960 9.61 -18.94 -7.57
N GLN A 961 10.20 -18.61 -6.41
CA GLN A 961 9.86 -19.20 -5.10
C GLN A 961 8.35 -19.27 -4.82
N LYS A 962 7.59 -18.26 -5.25
CA LYS A 962 6.14 -18.19 -5.09
C LYS A 962 5.42 -19.35 -5.80
N ALA A 963 5.83 -19.72 -7.02
CA ALA A 963 5.26 -20.84 -7.76
C ALA A 963 5.61 -22.19 -7.10
N LEU A 964 6.89 -22.42 -6.80
CA LEU A 964 7.34 -23.63 -6.08
C LEU A 964 6.61 -23.80 -4.73
N SER A 965 6.43 -22.71 -3.98
CA SER A 965 5.67 -22.73 -2.70
C SER A 965 4.17 -22.96 -2.91
N GLN A 966 3.59 -22.56 -4.04
CA GLN A 966 2.20 -22.85 -4.38
C GLN A 966 1.99 -24.31 -4.78
N MET A 967 2.99 -24.96 -5.41
CA MET A 967 2.95 -26.40 -5.70
C MET A 967 2.94 -27.22 -4.40
N ILE A 968 3.81 -26.91 -3.43
CA ILE A 968 3.81 -27.54 -2.10
C ILE A 968 2.46 -27.37 -1.39
N ASP A 969 1.96 -26.12 -1.32
CA ASP A 969 0.65 -25.87 -0.70
C ASP A 969 -0.48 -26.69 -1.38
N LEU A 970 -0.47 -26.76 -2.72
CA LEU A 970 -1.52 -27.41 -3.52
C LEU A 970 -1.48 -28.93 -3.33
N ALA A 971 -0.33 -29.56 -3.47
CA ALA A 971 -0.13 -31.00 -3.26
C ALA A 971 -0.61 -31.44 -1.86
N ALA A 972 -0.29 -30.65 -0.82
CA ALA A 972 -0.72 -30.93 0.54
C ALA A 972 -2.24 -30.70 0.73
N TRP A 973 -2.83 -29.72 0.03
CA TRP A 973 -4.27 -29.44 0.08
C TRP A 973 -5.12 -30.45 -0.68
N GLU A 974 -4.70 -30.89 -1.87
CA GLU A 974 -5.30 -32.00 -2.62
C GLU A 974 -5.29 -33.27 -1.77
N THR A 975 -4.15 -33.57 -1.13
CA THR A 975 -4.00 -34.67 -0.17
C THR A 975 -4.97 -34.53 1.01
N GLN A 976 -5.12 -33.33 1.61
CA GLN A 976 -6.07 -33.11 2.70
C GLN A 976 -7.52 -33.29 2.23
N LEU A 977 -7.89 -32.79 1.05
CA LEU A 977 -9.22 -32.92 0.47
C LEU A 977 -9.57 -34.38 0.15
N ALA A 978 -8.60 -35.20 -0.28
CA ALA A 978 -8.80 -36.62 -0.53
C ALA A 978 -9.18 -37.40 0.74
N HIS A 979 -8.54 -37.11 1.88
CA HIS A 979 -8.76 -37.79 3.15
C HIS A 979 -9.85 -37.15 4.04
N SER A 980 -10.40 -36.00 3.64
CA SER A 980 -11.44 -35.29 4.40
C SER A 980 -12.84 -35.87 4.17
N THR A 981 -13.65 -35.90 5.23
CA THR A 981 -15.09 -36.22 5.14
C THR A 981 -15.83 -35.26 4.20
N ILE A 982 -17.02 -35.63 3.71
CA ILE A 982 -17.84 -34.78 2.83
C ILE A 982 -18.05 -33.38 3.45
N THR A 983 -18.39 -33.32 4.74
CA THR A 983 -18.54 -32.07 5.52
C THR A 983 -17.22 -31.32 5.68
N GLY A 984 -16.11 -32.04 5.92
CA GLY A 984 -14.77 -31.45 5.99
C GLY A 984 -14.35 -30.81 4.66
N ARG A 985 -14.52 -31.51 3.53
CA ARG A 985 -14.25 -30.99 2.18
C ARG A 985 -15.08 -29.76 1.86
N ALA A 986 -16.39 -29.81 2.13
CA ALA A 986 -17.29 -28.67 1.93
C ALA A 986 -16.86 -27.44 2.74
N THR A 987 -16.38 -27.66 3.97
CA THR A 987 -15.84 -26.61 4.83
C THR A 987 -14.51 -26.06 4.29
N LEU A 988 -13.55 -26.92 3.90
CA LEU A 988 -12.27 -26.51 3.34
C LEU A 988 -12.41 -25.70 2.03
N LEU A 989 -13.29 -26.11 1.14
CA LEU A 989 -13.56 -25.41 -0.13
C LEU A 989 -14.20 -24.03 0.09
N ALA A 990 -15.07 -23.90 1.10
CA ALA A 990 -15.66 -22.63 1.53
C ALA A 990 -14.62 -21.72 2.20
N GLU A 991 -13.80 -22.26 3.12
CA GLU A 991 -12.72 -21.57 3.82
C GLU A 991 -11.61 -21.07 2.86
N ALA A 992 -11.31 -21.83 1.80
CA ALA A 992 -10.38 -21.45 0.74
C ALA A 992 -10.87 -20.27 -0.12
N SER A 993 -12.18 -20.02 -0.16
CA SER A 993 -12.78 -18.99 -1.03
C SER A 993 -12.31 -17.57 -0.70
N VAL A 994 -12.35 -16.67 -1.70
CA VAL A 994 -11.89 -15.27 -1.56
C VAL A 994 -12.62 -14.53 -0.44
N GLY A 995 -13.93 -14.76 -0.29
CA GLY A 995 -14.72 -14.21 0.82
C GLY A 995 -14.47 -14.95 2.14
N GLY A 996 -14.39 -16.28 2.10
CA GLY A 996 -14.12 -17.13 3.27
C GLY A 996 -12.83 -16.77 3.99
N ARG A 997 -11.74 -16.56 3.25
CA ARG A 997 -10.42 -16.15 3.80
C ARG A 997 -10.26 -14.65 4.05
N ALA A 998 -11.26 -13.82 3.74
CA ALA A 998 -11.10 -12.35 3.76
C ALA A 998 -10.80 -11.81 5.16
N PHE A 999 -11.47 -12.31 6.21
CA PHE A 999 -11.30 -11.83 7.59
C PHE A 999 -9.86 -11.98 8.11
N LEU A 1000 -9.15 -13.06 7.72
CA LEU A 1000 -7.76 -13.30 8.11
C LEU A 1000 -6.78 -12.29 7.51
N ASN A 1001 -7.11 -11.67 6.37
CA ASN A 1001 -6.28 -10.65 5.72
C ASN A 1001 -6.56 -9.23 6.24
N ALA A 1002 -7.61 -9.03 7.03
CA ALA A 1002 -7.99 -7.72 7.52
C ALA A 1002 -6.95 -7.11 8.48
N VAL A 1003 -6.95 -5.78 8.56
CA VAL A 1003 -6.31 -5.06 9.68
C VAL A 1003 -7.32 -5.07 10.85
N PRO A 1004 -6.95 -5.46 12.08
CA PRO A 1004 -7.88 -5.55 13.22
C PRO A 1004 -8.32 -4.14 13.71
N SER A 1005 -9.19 -3.47 12.97
CA SER A 1005 -9.51 -2.06 13.21
C SER A 1005 -10.93 -1.68 12.78
N GLY A 1006 -11.64 -0.92 13.62
CA GLY A 1006 -12.98 -0.43 13.28
C GLY A 1006 -13.97 -1.58 13.04
N ARG A 1007 -14.50 -1.72 11.82
CA ARG A 1007 -15.46 -2.79 11.45
C ARG A 1007 -14.82 -4.17 11.29
N THR A 1008 -13.49 -4.26 11.19
CA THR A 1008 -12.76 -5.53 11.02
C THR A 1008 -12.02 -6.00 12.28
N GLN A 1009 -12.24 -5.35 13.42
CA GLN A 1009 -11.81 -5.86 14.72
C GLN A 1009 -12.83 -6.89 15.23
N MET A 1010 -12.37 -8.05 15.69
CA MET A 1010 -13.20 -9.09 16.31
C MET A 1010 -12.98 -9.12 17.83
N GLU A 1011 -13.95 -9.66 18.57
CA GLU A 1011 -13.74 -10.03 19.98
C GLU A 1011 -12.85 -11.28 20.04
N PRO A 1012 -11.89 -11.40 20.99
CA PRO A 1012 -10.96 -12.53 21.06
C PRO A 1012 -11.64 -13.91 21.00
N ALA A 1013 -12.66 -14.15 21.84
CA ALA A 1013 -13.41 -15.41 21.84
C ALA A 1013 -14.11 -15.70 20.49
N ALA A 1014 -14.64 -14.65 19.83
CA ALA A 1014 -15.29 -14.79 18.53
C ALA A 1014 -14.28 -15.10 17.41
N PHE A 1015 -13.07 -14.54 17.49
CA PHE A 1015 -11.99 -14.89 16.57
C PHE A 1015 -11.52 -16.34 16.77
N LEU A 1016 -11.35 -16.79 18.02
CA LEU A 1016 -10.91 -18.14 18.34
C LEU A 1016 -11.93 -19.22 17.93
N SER A 1017 -13.24 -18.97 18.05
CA SER A 1017 -14.28 -19.89 17.53
C SER A 1017 -14.24 -20.03 16.00
N GLU A 1018 -13.87 -18.96 15.27
CA GLU A 1018 -13.71 -19.02 13.82
C GLU A 1018 -12.39 -19.67 13.39
N LEU A 1019 -11.32 -19.54 14.19
CA LEU A 1019 -10.10 -20.32 13.99
C LEU A 1019 -10.36 -21.83 14.20
N ARG A 1020 -11.09 -22.21 15.27
CA ARG A 1020 -11.49 -23.60 15.52
C ARG A 1020 -12.19 -24.20 14.31
N VAL A 1021 -13.22 -23.52 13.82
CA VAL A 1021 -14.04 -24.00 12.70
C VAL A 1021 -13.27 -24.07 11.40
N ARG A 1022 -12.43 -23.07 11.09
CA ARG A 1022 -11.55 -23.13 9.91
C ARG A 1022 -10.62 -24.34 9.96
N LEU A 1023 -10.04 -24.62 11.13
CA LEU A 1023 -9.08 -25.70 11.36
C LEU A 1023 -9.72 -27.05 11.71
N GLN A 1024 -11.05 -27.17 11.71
CA GLN A 1024 -11.78 -28.38 12.12
C GLN A 1024 -11.35 -28.88 13.52
N VAL A 1025 -11.24 -27.94 14.45
CA VAL A 1025 -11.11 -28.19 15.89
C VAL A 1025 -12.51 -28.20 16.49
N PRO A 1026 -12.92 -29.26 17.22
CA PRO A 1026 -14.20 -29.27 17.92
C PRO A 1026 -14.35 -28.11 18.92
N ASP A 1027 -15.54 -27.54 18.99
CA ASP A 1027 -15.95 -26.60 20.06
C ASP A 1027 -16.38 -27.34 21.33
N ALA A 1028 -16.75 -28.62 21.22
CA ALA A 1028 -17.17 -29.49 22.34
C ALA A 1028 -16.67 -30.93 22.16
N ALA A 1029 -16.71 -31.73 23.24
CA ALA A 1029 -16.28 -33.13 23.21
C ALA A 1029 -17.29 -34.08 22.52
N SER A 1030 -18.56 -33.70 22.44
CA SER A 1030 -19.62 -34.49 21.81
C SER A 1030 -20.67 -33.59 21.14
N ASP A 1031 -21.54 -34.22 20.35
CA ASP A 1031 -22.79 -33.61 19.91
C ASP A 1031 -23.74 -33.43 21.11
N THR A 1032 -24.67 -32.49 20.99
CA THR A 1032 -25.60 -32.04 22.03
C THR A 1032 -26.94 -31.62 21.41
N TRP A 1033 -27.99 -31.40 22.20
CA TRP A 1033 -29.24 -30.82 21.69
C TRP A 1033 -29.18 -29.28 21.68
N CYS A 1034 -29.74 -28.65 20.66
CA CYS A 1034 -29.74 -27.19 20.51
C CYS A 1034 -30.84 -26.55 21.37
N PRO A 1035 -30.50 -25.75 22.40
CA PRO A 1035 -31.42 -25.37 23.49
C PRO A 1035 -32.59 -24.45 23.10
N LEU A 1036 -32.68 -24.03 21.84
CA LEU A 1036 -33.77 -23.17 21.33
C LEU A 1036 -34.54 -23.77 20.14
N CYS A 1037 -34.18 -24.95 19.62
CA CYS A 1037 -34.88 -25.56 18.48
C CYS A 1037 -34.78 -27.08 18.33
N ASP A 1038 -34.28 -27.79 19.36
CA ASP A 1038 -34.32 -29.26 19.50
C ASP A 1038 -33.68 -30.08 18.37
N ALA A 1039 -32.89 -29.43 17.51
CA ALA A 1039 -32.03 -30.05 16.52
C ALA A 1039 -30.65 -30.38 17.11
N VAL A 1040 -29.90 -31.26 16.47
CA VAL A 1040 -28.53 -31.60 16.91
C VAL A 1040 -27.59 -30.40 16.77
N LEU A 1041 -26.99 -29.98 17.87
CA LEU A 1041 -25.85 -29.08 17.95
C LEU A 1041 -24.56 -29.92 17.87
N ASP A 1042 -24.11 -30.17 16.64
CA ASP A 1042 -22.89 -30.90 16.30
C ASP A 1042 -21.66 -30.34 17.02
N HIS A 1043 -20.68 -31.16 17.37
CA HIS A 1043 -19.47 -30.78 18.13
C HIS A 1043 -18.60 -29.66 17.51
N ASN A 1044 -18.78 -29.32 16.23
CA ASN A 1044 -18.10 -28.20 15.56
C ASN A 1044 -19.00 -26.94 15.42
N SER A 1045 -20.18 -26.97 16.03
CA SER A 1045 -21.16 -25.88 16.08
C SER A 1045 -21.64 -25.37 14.71
N HIS A 1046 -21.60 -26.19 13.66
CA HIS A 1046 -22.13 -25.83 12.34
C HIS A 1046 -23.62 -25.47 12.41
N HIS A 1047 -24.40 -26.22 13.21
CA HIS A 1047 -25.82 -25.97 13.43
C HIS A 1047 -26.07 -24.54 13.93
N ALA A 1048 -25.29 -24.06 14.92
CA ALA A 1048 -25.45 -22.70 15.47
C ALA A 1048 -25.21 -21.61 14.42
N GLY A 1049 -24.44 -21.91 13.36
CA GLY A 1049 -24.27 -21.05 12.19
C GLY A 1049 -25.52 -20.90 11.32
N MET A 1050 -26.53 -21.78 11.46
CA MET A 1050 -27.74 -21.83 10.63
C MET A 1050 -29.07 -21.89 11.39
N CYS A 1051 -29.05 -22.07 12.71
CA CYS A 1051 -30.23 -22.14 13.56
C CYS A 1051 -31.23 -21.01 13.28
N VAL A 1052 -32.52 -21.36 13.17
CA VAL A 1052 -33.60 -20.41 12.85
C VAL A 1052 -34.24 -19.80 14.10
N ALA A 1053 -34.16 -20.47 15.25
CA ALA A 1053 -34.52 -19.91 16.55
C ALA A 1053 -33.44 -18.95 17.09
N GLY A 1054 -33.73 -18.22 18.17
CA GLY A 1054 -32.82 -17.28 18.83
C GLY A 1054 -32.59 -15.95 18.09
N GLY A 1055 -32.83 -15.91 16.77
CA GLY A 1055 -32.83 -14.71 15.95
C GLY A 1055 -31.44 -14.24 15.47
N GLU A 1056 -30.35 -14.93 15.82
CA GLU A 1056 -28.99 -14.55 15.40
C GLU A 1056 -28.83 -14.59 13.87
N ARG A 1057 -29.52 -15.52 13.19
CA ARG A 1057 -29.58 -15.59 11.72
C ARG A 1057 -30.10 -14.28 11.11
N THR A 1058 -31.16 -13.71 11.70
CA THR A 1058 -31.79 -12.44 11.26
C THR A 1058 -30.91 -11.24 11.59
N GLN A 1059 -30.29 -11.20 12.78
CA GLN A 1059 -29.33 -10.15 13.14
C GLN A 1059 -28.13 -10.11 12.16
N ARG A 1060 -27.59 -11.28 11.80
CA ARG A 1060 -26.49 -11.41 10.84
C ARG A 1060 -26.89 -10.95 9.44
N HIS A 1061 -28.09 -11.31 8.98
CA HIS A 1061 -28.68 -10.80 7.72
C HIS A 1061 -28.76 -9.27 7.72
N HIS A 1062 -29.37 -8.67 8.75
CA HIS A 1062 -29.46 -7.21 8.88
C HIS A 1062 -28.09 -6.53 8.89
N ALA A 1063 -27.09 -7.10 9.58
CA ALA A 1063 -25.74 -6.55 9.65
C ALA A 1063 -25.02 -6.56 8.29
N VAL A 1064 -25.19 -7.63 7.49
CA VAL A 1064 -24.65 -7.72 6.12
C VAL A 1064 -25.36 -6.72 5.20
N ARG A 1065 -26.69 -6.69 5.25
CA ARG A 1065 -27.53 -5.74 4.50
C ARG A 1065 -27.15 -4.29 4.77
N ASP A 1066 -27.10 -3.88 6.03
CA ASP A 1066 -26.81 -2.50 6.44
C ASP A 1066 -25.35 -2.10 6.14
N LEU A 1067 -24.42 -3.08 6.12
CA LEU A 1067 -23.05 -2.86 5.63
C LEU A 1067 -23.01 -2.60 4.11
N VAL A 1068 -23.66 -3.43 3.29
CA VAL A 1068 -23.72 -3.21 1.83
C VAL A 1068 -24.50 -1.92 1.51
N HIS A 1069 -25.56 -1.60 2.26
CA HIS A 1069 -26.26 -0.32 2.19
C HIS A 1069 -25.32 0.86 2.43
N THR A 1070 -24.49 0.81 3.49
CA THR A 1070 -23.46 1.82 3.77
C THR A 1070 -22.49 1.98 2.59
N TRP A 1071 -22.08 0.88 1.96
CA TRP A 1071 -21.19 0.91 0.80
C TRP A 1071 -21.86 1.43 -0.48
N CYS A 1072 -23.15 1.15 -0.69
CA CYS A 1072 -23.94 1.77 -1.76
C CYS A 1072 -24.14 3.28 -1.54
N GLN A 1073 -24.24 3.76 -0.28
CA GLN A 1073 -24.20 5.19 0.03
C GLN A 1073 -22.82 5.80 -0.27
N ARG A 1074 -21.72 5.12 0.10
CA ARG A 1074 -20.34 5.51 -0.23
C ARG A 1074 -20.18 5.67 -1.75
N ALA A 1075 -20.62 4.68 -2.53
CA ALA A 1075 -20.70 4.70 -3.99
C ALA A 1075 -21.66 5.75 -4.59
N GLY A 1076 -22.60 6.29 -3.82
CA GLY A 1076 -23.57 7.29 -4.30
C GLY A 1076 -24.78 6.71 -5.04
N LEU A 1077 -25.01 5.40 -4.95
CA LEU A 1077 -26.08 4.65 -5.63
C LEU A 1077 -27.48 4.89 -5.05
N ARG A 1078 -27.63 5.88 -4.16
CA ARG A 1078 -28.89 6.30 -3.48
C ARG A 1078 -29.73 5.13 -2.94
N PRO A 1079 -29.16 4.23 -2.11
CA PRO A 1079 -29.85 3.01 -1.69
C PRO A 1079 -31.00 3.29 -0.71
N GLU A 1080 -32.16 2.70 -0.97
CA GLU A 1080 -33.32 2.64 -0.08
C GLU A 1080 -33.34 1.27 0.63
N ARG A 1081 -33.77 1.20 1.91
CA ARG A 1081 -33.90 -0.08 2.63
C ARG A 1081 -35.36 -0.51 2.69
N GLU A 1082 -35.63 -1.80 2.55
CA GLU A 1082 -36.95 -2.43 2.71
C GLU A 1082 -38.08 -1.69 1.97
N LYS A 1083 -37.83 -1.36 0.68
CA LYS A 1083 -38.72 -0.45 -0.07
C LYS A 1083 -40.12 -1.04 -0.25
N LEU A 1084 -41.10 -0.41 0.40
CA LEU A 1084 -42.53 -0.75 0.27
C LEU A 1084 -43.05 -0.38 -1.13
N GLY A 1085 -44.04 -1.15 -1.61
CA GLY A 1085 -44.73 -0.87 -2.87
C GLY A 1085 -43.86 -1.01 -4.12
N LEU A 1086 -42.76 -1.79 -4.07
CA LEU A 1086 -41.90 -2.00 -5.24
C LEU A 1086 -42.56 -2.84 -6.34
N LEU A 1087 -43.49 -3.73 -5.95
CA LEU A 1087 -44.36 -4.47 -6.85
C LEU A 1087 -45.79 -3.97 -6.66
N LEU A 1088 -46.39 -3.49 -7.75
CA LEU A 1088 -47.82 -3.24 -7.85
C LEU A 1088 -48.58 -4.58 -7.90
N PRO A 1089 -49.77 -4.68 -7.28
CA PRO A 1089 -50.64 -5.85 -7.40
C PRO A 1089 -51.01 -6.15 -8.87
N THR A 1090 -50.99 -7.43 -9.25
CA THR A 1090 -51.23 -7.87 -10.64
C THR A 1090 -52.63 -8.44 -10.89
N GLY A 1091 -53.37 -8.81 -9.85
CA GLY A 1091 -54.76 -9.23 -9.96
C GLY A 1091 -55.59 -9.01 -8.68
N PRO A 1092 -56.89 -9.34 -8.69
CA PRO A 1092 -57.77 -9.16 -7.52
C PRO A 1092 -57.31 -9.94 -6.28
N GLU A 1093 -56.69 -11.10 -6.45
CA GLU A 1093 -56.19 -11.92 -5.34
C GLU A 1093 -54.97 -11.29 -4.63
N ASP A 1094 -54.11 -10.56 -5.37
CA ASP A 1094 -53.00 -9.80 -4.79
C ASP A 1094 -53.49 -8.64 -3.89
N MET A 1095 -54.71 -8.12 -4.12
CA MET A 1095 -55.27 -7.02 -3.32
C MET A 1095 -55.64 -7.45 -1.90
N ASN A 1096 -56.14 -8.68 -1.72
CA ASN A 1096 -56.45 -9.22 -0.39
C ASN A 1096 -55.20 -9.74 0.33
N ASN A 1097 -54.17 -10.17 -0.41
CA ASN A 1097 -52.89 -10.61 0.14
C ASN A 1097 -51.87 -9.47 0.27
N SER A 1098 -52.35 -8.23 0.38
CA SER A 1098 -51.57 -6.98 0.25
C SER A 1098 -50.73 -6.60 1.48
N GLN A 1099 -50.22 -7.57 2.24
CA GLN A 1099 -49.07 -7.38 3.13
C GLN A 1099 -47.79 -7.20 2.29
N ALA A 1100 -47.72 -6.05 1.60
CA ALA A 1100 -46.67 -5.54 0.72
C ALA A 1100 -45.45 -6.48 0.52
N ARG A 1101 -45.47 -7.30 -0.53
CA ARG A 1101 -44.30 -8.12 -0.94
C ARG A 1101 -43.06 -7.23 -1.00
N ARG A 1102 -42.01 -7.57 -0.23
CA ARG A 1102 -40.73 -6.84 -0.17
C ARG A 1102 -39.64 -7.63 -0.91
N PRO A 1103 -39.51 -7.50 -2.24
CA PRO A 1103 -38.46 -8.20 -3.01
C PRO A 1103 -37.06 -7.56 -2.85
N ALA A 1104 -36.93 -6.50 -2.05
CA ALA A 1104 -35.70 -5.72 -1.90
C ALA A 1104 -35.42 -5.37 -0.43
N ASP A 1105 -34.41 -6.00 0.14
CA ASP A 1105 -33.75 -5.54 1.37
C ASP A 1105 -33.05 -4.19 1.15
N VAL A 1106 -32.38 -4.06 0.01
CA VAL A 1106 -31.78 -2.80 -0.48
C VAL A 1106 -32.21 -2.59 -1.93
N TYR A 1107 -32.99 -1.54 -2.17
CA TYR A 1107 -33.34 -1.10 -3.51
C TYR A 1107 -32.36 -0.03 -4.00
N LEU A 1108 -31.90 -0.16 -5.23
CA LEU A 1108 -31.10 0.84 -5.95
C LEU A 1108 -31.95 1.42 -7.10
N PRO A 1109 -32.26 2.73 -7.09
CA PRO A 1109 -33.00 3.38 -8.19
C PRO A 1109 -32.31 3.27 -9.55
N ALA A 1110 -30.98 3.17 -9.57
CA ALA A 1110 -30.18 2.87 -10.75
C ALA A 1110 -28.89 2.12 -10.36
N PHE A 1111 -28.69 0.93 -10.92
CA PHE A 1111 -27.48 0.14 -10.79
C PHE A 1111 -27.18 -0.52 -12.14
N ALA A 1112 -25.95 -0.33 -12.65
CA ALA A 1112 -25.54 -0.76 -14.00
C ALA A 1112 -26.47 -0.31 -15.17
N GLY A 1113 -27.38 0.65 -14.94
CA GLY A 1113 -28.33 1.18 -15.93
C GLY A 1113 -29.81 0.93 -15.64
N SER A 1114 -30.17 0.04 -14.69
CA SER A 1114 -31.57 -0.28 -14.37
C SER A 1114 -31.90 -0.13 -12.88
N PRO A 1115 -33.17 0.11 -12.50
CA PRO A 1115 -33.65 -0.14 -11.14
C PRO A 1115 -33.32 -1.58 -10.72
N THR A 1116 -32.84 -1.77 -9.50
CA THR A 1116 -32.37 -3.08 -9.04
C THR A 1116 -32.76 -3.35 -7.58
N ALA A 1117 -33.33 -4.52 -7.33
CA ALA A 1117 -33.64 -5.05 -6.01
C ALA A 1117 -32.54 -6.01 -5.56
N PHE A 1118 -31.85 -5.69 -4.46
CA PHE A 1118 -30.96 -6.63 -3.77
C PHE A 1118 -31.71 -7.31 -2.62
N ASP A 1119 -31.63 -8.63 -2.60
CA ASP A 1119 -32.27 -9.52 -1.62
C ASP A 1119 -31.20 -10.42 -0.99
N PHE A 1120 -30.97 -10.30 0.32
CA PHE A 1120 -29.85 -10.99 0.97
C PHE A 1120 -30.28 -12.35 1.53
N ALA A 1121 -29.37 -13.31 1.48
CA ALA A 1121 -29.55 -14.57 2.20
C ALA A 1121 -28.23 -15.10 2.75
N ILE A 1122 -28.33 -15.84 3.85
CA ILE A 1122 -27.20 -16.57 4.43
C ILE A 1122 -27.56 -18.04 4.58
N THR A 1123 -26.74 -18.88 3.96
CA THR A 1123 -26.77 -20.35 3.96
C THR A 1123 -25.49 -20.91 4.58
N ALA A 1124 -25.23 -22.21 4.47
CA ALA A 1124 -23.98 -22.84 4.89
C ALA A 1124 -23.60 -24.01 3.96
N PRO A 1125 -22.31 -24.28 3.75
CA PRO A 1125 -21.86 -25.40 2.90
C PRO A 1125 -22.26 -26.77 3.49
N GLN A 1126 -22.55 -26.84 4.81
CA GLN A 1126 -23.04 -28.04 5.49
C GLN A 1126 -24.55 -28.31 5.27
N ARG A 1127 -25.30 -27.51 4.49
CA ARG A 1127 -26.73 -27.76 4.22
C ARG A 1127 -26.92 -29.07 3.44
N GLN A 1128 -27.64 -30.02 4.03
CA GLN A 1128 -27.81 -31.41 3.57
C GLN A 1128 -28.16 -31.54 2.08
N GLU A 1129 -29.15 -30.77 1.59
CA GLU A 1129 -29.58 -30.73 0.18
C GLU A 1129 -28.45 -30.43 -0.82
N THR A 1130 -27.42 -29.70 -0.38
CA THR A 1130 -26.32 -29.19 -1.22
C THR A 1130 -24.96 -29.75 -0.82
N LEU A 1131 -24.88 -30.53 0.26
CA LEU A 1131 -23.63 -30.95 0.90
C LEU A 1131 -22.71 -31.75 -0.06
N ALA A 1132 -23.28 -32.67 -0.83
CA ALA A 1132 -22.53 -33.46 -1.82
C ALA A 1132 -22.05 -32.62 -3.03
N GLN A 1133 -22.64 -31.46 -3.29
CA GLN A 1133 -22.15 -30.51 -4.30
C GLN A 1133 -21.08 -29.59 -3.71
N ALA A 1134 -21.27 -29.14 -2.47
CA ALA A 1134 -20.33 -28.27 -1.74
C ALA A 1134 -18.99 -28.98 -1.44
N SER A 1135 -18.99 -30.30 -1.24
CA SER A 1135 -17.77 -31.12 -1.05
C SER A 1135 -16.92 -31.32 -2.31
N VAL A 1136 -17.41 -30.85 -3.47
CA VAL A 1136 -16.73 -30.90 -4.77
C VAL A 1136 -16.50 -29.49 -5.33
N ARG A 1137 -17.41 -28.54 -5.07
CA ARG A 1137 -17.40 -27.20 -5.68
C ARG A 1137 -17.70 -26.10 -4.66
N THR A 1138 -16.73 -25.20 -4.48
CA THR A 1138 -16.87 -23.96 -3.68
C THR A 1138 -18.14 -23.18 -4.06
N ALA A 1139 -18.79 -22.56 -3.08
CA ALA A 1139 -19.99 -21.73 -3.23
C ALA A 1139 -21.27 -22.45 -3.73
N ALA A 1140 -21.26 -23.78 -3.94
CA ALA A 1140 -22.42 -24.50 -4.46
C ALA A 1140 -23.69 -24.35 -3.59
N ALA A 1141 -23.55 -24.23 -2.27
CA ALA A 1141 -24.67 -23.97 -1.37
C ALA A 1141 -25.23 -22.55 -1.53
N ALA A 1142 -24.37 -21.55 -1.75
CA ALA A 1142 -24.79 -20.17 -2.05
C ALA A 1142 -25.51 -20.08 -3.40
N GLU A 1143 -24.95 -20.65 -4.47
CA GLU A 1143 -25.55 -20.66 -5.82
C GLU A 1143 -26.89 -21.42 -5.89
N ALA A 1144 -27.03 -22.53 -5.16
CA ALA A 1144 -28.30 -23.25 -5.07
C ALA A 1144 -29.37 -22.42 -4.35
N TYR A 1145 -29.00 -21.72 -3.29
CA TYR A 1145 -29.92 -20.83 -2.57
C TYR A 1145 -30.26 -19.55 -3.37
N ALA A 1146 -29.32 -19.03 -4.17
CA ALA A 1146 -29.55 -17.91 -5.08
C ALA A 1146 -30.60 -18.24 -6.14
N ARG A 1147 -30.43 -19.37 -6.85
CA ARG A 1147 -31.43 -19.89 -7.81
C ARG A 1147 -32.78 -20.17 -7.16
N HIS A 1148 -32.79 -20.68 -5.93
CA HIS A 1148 -34.04 -20.85 -5.18
C HIS A 1148 -34.74 -19.51 -4.94
N LYS A 1149 -34.02 -18.45 -4.53
CA LYS A 1149 -34.56 -17.11 -4.29
C LYS A 1149 -35.10 -16.44 -5.57
N GLU A 1150 -34.49 -16.68 -6.72
CA GLU A 1150 -34.99 -16.18 -8.03
C GLU A 1150 -36.35 -16.80 -8.40
N LEU A 1151 -36.50 -18.11 -8.20
CA LEU A 1151 -37.71 -18.87 -8.51
C LEU A 1151 -38.82 -18.73 -7.44
N HIS A 1152 -38.45 -18.46 -6.18
CA HIS A 1152 -39.38 -18.42 -5.06
C HIS A 1152 -40.49 -17.38 -5.27
N LEU A 1153 -41.76 -17.81 -5.22
CA LEU A 1153 -42.96 -17.00 -5.46
C LEU A 1153 -42.96 -16.21 -6.79
N HIS A 1154 -42.20 -16.68 -7.79
CA HIS A 1154 -41.95 -16.00 -9.07
C HIS A 1154 -41.35 -14.59 -8.91
N THR A 1155 -40.61 -14.34 -7.82
CA THR A 1155 -40.17 -12.99 -7.43
C THR A 1155 -39.31 -12.31 -8.51
N ALA A 1156 -38.38 -13.02 -9.15
CA ALA A 1156 -37.57 -12.45 -10.22
C ALA A 1156 -38.41 -12.02 -11.44
N GLN A 1157 -39.34 -12.88 -11.86
CA GLN A 1157 -40.25 -12.66 -12.98
C GLN A 1157 -41.19 -11.47 -12.72
N ALA A 1158 -41.75 -11.38 -11.51
CA ALA A 1158 -42.61 -10.26 -11.10
C ALA A 1158 -41.85 -8.93 -11.06
N CYS A 1159 -40.58 -8.93 -10.65
CA CYS A 1159 -39.73 -7.73 -10.72
C CYS A 1159 -39.43 -7.33 -12.18
N GLU A 1160 -39.09 -8.30 -13.04
CA GLU A 1160 -38.78 -8.06 -14.45
C GLU A 1160 -39.98 -7.49 -15.23
N GLN A 1161 -41.18 -8.03 -15.00
CA GLN A 1161 -42.44 -7.51 -15.53
C GLN A 1161 -42.71 -6.03 -15.14
N GLN A 1162 -42.15 -5.57 -14.03
CA GLN A 1162 -42.28 -4.19 -13.54
C GLN A 1162 -41.00 -3.36 -13.75
N GLY A 1163 -40.08 -3.82 -14.61
CA GLY A 1163 -38.86 -3.08 -15.00
C GLY A 1163 -37.80 -3.00 -13.91
N VAL A 1164 -37.88 -3.82 -12.85
CA VAL A 1164 -36.91 -3.90 -11.76
C VAL A 1164 -36.09 -5.16 -11.92
N LYS A 1165 -34.76 -5.05 -11.93
CA LYS A 1165 -33.90 -6.22 -11.91
C LYS A 1165 -33.83 -6.83 -10.50
N PHE A 1166 -34.27 -8.07 -10.32
CA PHE A 1166 -34.03 -8.82 -9.09
C PHE A 1166 -32.60 -9.39 -9.07
N VAL A 1167 -31.93 -9.35 -7.91
CA VAL A 1167 -30.58 -9.90 -7.71
C VAL A 1167 -30.46 -10.49 -6.30
N PRO A 1168 -30.38 -11.82 -6.14
CA PRO A 1168 -30.06 -12.43 -4.86
C PRO A 1168 -28.57 -12.21 -4.51
N LEU A 1169 -28.31 -11.75 -3.28
CA LEU A 1169 -26.97 -11.57 -2.73
C LEU A 1169 -26.75 -12.59 -1.60
N VAL A 1170 -26.35 -13.80 -1.99
CA VAL A 1170 -26.21 -14.94 -1.09
C VAL A 1170 -24.78 -15.15 -0.63
N ALA A 1171 -24.61 -15.34 0.69
CA ALA A 1171 -23.38 -15.76 1.32
C ALA A 1171 -23.54 -17.10 2.08
N GLU A 1172 -22.45 -17.82 2.26
CA GLU A 1172 -22.33 -18.89 3.25
C GLU A 1172 -21.94 -18.29 4.62
N CYS A 1173 -22.20 -19.02 5.71
CA CYS A 1173 -21.85 -18.59 7.08
C CYS A 1173 -20.33 -18.47 7.33
N THR A 1174 -19.49 -19.03 6.45
CA THR A 1174 -18.04 -18.83 6.36
C THR A 1174 -17.65 -17.49 5.72
N GLY A 1175 -18.58 -16.81 5.05
CA GLY A 1175 -18.28 -15.65 4.22
C GLY A 1175 -17.89 -15.97 2.77
N THR A 1176 -18.00 -17.22 2.30
CA THR A 1176 -18.10 -17.50 0.85
C THR A 1176 -19.28 -16.71 0.28
N TRP A 1177 -19.19 -16.26 -0.97
CA TRP A 1177 -20.29 -15.61 -1.68
C TRP A 1177 -20.57 -16.33 -2.99
N ASP A 1178 -21.82 -16.26 -3.43
CA ASP A 1178 -22.21 -16.61 -4.80
C ASP A 1178 -21.34 -15.83 -5.84
N PRO A 1179 -20.90 -16.45 -6.96
CA PRO A 1179 -20.04 -15.79 -7.95
C PRO A 1179 -20.66 -14.58 -8.66
N SER A 1180 -21.99 -14.47 -8.73
CA SER A 1180 -22.69 -13.29 -9.27
C SER A 1180 -22.81 -12.19 -8.22
N ALA A 1181 -23.07 -12.53 -6.95
CA ALA A 1181 -23.00 -11.61 -5.83
C ALA A 1181 -21.59 -10.98 -5.71
N LEU A 1182 -20.51 -11.75 -5.91
CA LEU A 1182 -19.14 -11.21 -5.95
C LEU A 1182 -18.93 -10.16 -7.05
N LYS A 1183 -19.55 -10.33 -8.23
CA LYS A 1183 -19.50 -9.32 -9.32
C LYS A 1183 -20.22 -8.04 -8.93
N VAL A 1184 -21.36 -8.15 -8.24
CA VAL A 1184 -22.14 -7.00 -7.74
C VAL A 1184 -21.37 -6.25 -6.66
N LEU A 1185 -20.83 -6.96 -5.66
CA LEU A 1185 -19.98 -6.37 -4.62
C LEU A 1185 -18.74 -5.69 -5.22
N LYS A 1186 -18.13 -6.26 -6.27
CA LYS A 1186 -17.03 -5.64 -7.01
C LYS A 1186 -17.45 -4.35 -7.69
N HIS A 1187 -18.63 -4.31 -8.32
CA HIS A 1187 -19.16 -3.08 -8.93
C HIS A 1187 -19.45 -1.99 -7.88
N VAL A 1188 -20.06 -2.34 -6.74
CA VAL A 1188 -20.28 -1.39 -5.62
C VAL A 1188 -18.95 -0.84 -5.09
N ALA A 1189 -17.94 -1.69 -4.90
CA ALA A 1189 -16.61 -1.27 -4.46
C ALA A 1189 -15.89 -0.39 -5.50
N HIS A 1190 -15.99 -0.69 -6.79
CA HIS A 1190 -15.43 0.12 -7.86
C HIS A 1190 -16.11 1.50 -7.95
N ALA A 1191 -17.44 1.57 -7.78
CA ALA A 1191 -18.17 2.84 -7.73
C ALA A 1191 -17.84 3.67 -6.48
N ALA A 1192 -17.66 3.02 -5.32
CA ALA A 1192 -17.15 3.64 -4.11
C ALA A 1192 -15.74 4.22 -4.31
N ALA A 1193 -14.84 3.45 -4.92
CA ALA A 1193 -13.48 3.87 -5.23
C ALA A 1193 -13.44 5.10 -6.17
N ALA A 1194 -14.18 5.05 -7.29
CA ALA A 1194 -14.28 6.15 -8.24
C ALA A 1194 -14.80 7.44 -7.59
N LYS A 1195 -15.74 7.35 -6.64
CA LYS A 1195 -16.29 8.49 -5.93
C LYS A 1195 -15.40 9.01 -4.78
N THR A 1196 -14.54 8.18 -4.18
CA THR A 1196 -13.62 8.63 -3.11
C THR A 1196 -12.20 8.94 -3.58
N GLY A 1197 -11.81 8.54 -4.79
CA GLY A 1197 -10.45 8.67 -5.32
C GLY A 1197 -9.50 7.55 -4.84
N GLU A 1198 -10.05 6.51 -4.24
CA GLU A 1198 -9.30 5.34 -3.78
C GLU A 1198 -9.11 4.31 -4.91
N GLU A 1199 -8.21 3.35 -4.71
CA GLU A 1199 -7.96 2.30 -5.69
C GLU A 1199 -9.06 1.22 -5.68
N PRO A 1200 -9.68 0.86 -6.83
CA PRO A 1200 -10.78 -0.09 -6.87
C PRO A 1200 -10.50 -1.44 -6.22
N ALA A 1201 -9.29 -1.98 -6.40
CA ALA A 1201 -8.88 -3.24 -5.79
C ALA A 1201 -8.72 -3.14 -4.26
N VAL A 1202 -8.29 -1.99 -3.73
CA VAL A 1202 -8.20 -1.73 -2.29
C VAL A 1202 -9.60 -1.62 -1.69
N CYS A 1203 -10.50 -0.87 -2.32
CA CYS A 1203 -11.89 -0.78 -1.89
C CYS A 1203 -12.61 -2.14 -1.92
N TYR A 1204 -12.37 -2.97 -2.95
CA TYR A 1204 -12.98 -4.30 -3.04
C TYR A 1204 -12.48 -5.23 -1.92
N ASN A 1205 -11.17 -5.23 -1.66
CA ASN A 1205 -10.61 -5.99 -0.54
C ASN A 1205 -11.11 -5.48 0.82
N GLN A 1206 -11.26 -4.18 1.03
CA GLN A 1206 -11.86 -3.62 2.25
C GLN A 1206 -13.31 -4.10 2.41
N LEU A 1207 -14.13 -4.05 1.36
CA LEU A 1207 -15.52 -4.52 1.38
C LEU A 1207 -15.61 -6.00 1.74
N LEU A 1208 -14.80 -6.87 1.12
CA LEU A 1208 -14.77 -8.29 1.45
C LEU A 1208 -14.26 -8.56 2.88
N GLN A 1209 -13.27 -7.80 3.36
CA GLN A 1209 -12.78 -7.90 4.73
C GLN A 1209 -13.87 -7.51 5.75
N GLU A 1210 -14.58 -6.40 5.53
CA GLU A 1210 -15.69 -5.97 6.39
C GLU A 1210 -16.85 -6.97 6.36
N LEU A 1211 -17.23 -7.48 5.19
CA LEU A 1211 -18.32 -8.48 5.06
C LEU A 1211 -17.94 -9.82 5.72
N GLY A 1212 -16.78 -10.38 5.39
CA GLY A 1212 -16.31 -11.65 5.96
C GLY A 1212 -16.16 -11.56 7.48
N THR A 1213 -15.60 -10.47 8.00
CA THR A 1213 -15.51 -10.24 9.46
C THR A 1213 -16.89 -10.11 10.10
N THR A 1214 -17.85 -9.44 9.44
CA THR A 1214 -19.22 -9.29 9.95
C THR A 1214 -19.95 -10.64 10.02
N ILE A 1215 -19.98 -11.38 8.91
CA ILE A 1215 -20.65 -12.69 8.81
C ILE A 1215 -20.15 -13.64 9.90
N ARG A 1216 -18.82 -13.75 10.02
CA ARG A 1216 -18.15 -14.61 10.99
C ARG A 1216 -18.31 -14.16 12.44
N SER A 1217 -18.21 -12.85 12.73
CA SER A 1217 -18.43 -12.34 14.09
C SER A 1217 -19.82 -12.68 14.63
N PHE A 1218 -20.85 -12.70 13.78
CA PHE A 1218 -22.19 -13.15 14.19
C PHE A 1218 -22.32 -14.67 14.24
N ARG A 1219 -21.69 -15.42 13.33
CA ARG A 1219 -21.63 -16.90 13.38
C ARG A 1219 -20.99 -17.38 14.70
N ALA A 1220 -19.82 -16.84 15.04
CA ALA A 1220 -19.10 -17.14 16.27
C ALA A 1220 -19.90 -16.84 17.54
N ARG A 1221 -20.56 -15.68 17.59
CA ARG A 1221 -21.43 -15.30 18.72
C ARG A 1221 -22.60 -16.28 18.89
N ALA A 1222 -23.21 -16.74 17.80
CA ALA A 1222 -24.25 -17.76 17.86
C ALA A 1222 -23.70 -19.10 18.40
N ALA A 1223 -22.55 -19.57 17.89
CA ALA A 1223 -21.90 -20.79 18.37
C ALA A 1223 -21.56 -20.73 19.88
N LEU A 1224 -20.83 -19.68 20.30
CA LEU A 1224 -20.46 -19.47 21.70
C LEU A 1224 -21.69 -19.37 22.62
N ARG A 1225 -22.75 -18.67 22.18
CA ARG A 1225 -24.00 -18.57 22.93
C ARG A 1225 -24.69 -19.92 23.09
N ARG A 1226 -24.87 -20.69 22.01
CA ARG A 1226 -25.55 -22.00 22.10
C ARG A 1226 -24.76 -23.05 22.86
N ARG A 1227 -23.42 -22.92 22.95
CA ARG A 1227 -22.62 -23.73 23.88
C ARG A 1227 -22.89 -23.35 25.33
N PHE A 1228 -22.85 -22.07 25.66
CA PHE A 1228 -23.14 -21.58 27.02
C PHE A 1228 -24.59 -21.84 27.47
N GLU A 1229 -25.54 -21.90 26.53
CA GLU A 1229 -26.95 -22.26 26.81
C GLU A 1229 -27.20 -23.79 26.84
N ALA A 1230 -26.20 -24.62 26.52
CA ALA A 1230 -26.28 -26.09 26.50
C ALA A 1230 -25.31 -26.77 27.50
N SER A 1231 -24.59 -25.97 28.30
CA SER A 1231 -23.63 -26.39 29.33
C SER A 1231 -24.10 -26.03 30.73
#